data_AF-A0A3Q8CD49-F1
#
_entry.id   AF-A0A3Q8CD49-F1
#
_cell.length_a   1.000
_cell.length_b   1.000
_cell.length_c   1.000
_cell.angle_alpha   90.00
_cell.angle_beta   90.00
_cell.angle_gamma   90.00
#
_symmetry.space_group_name_H-M   'P 1'
#
loop_
_entity.id
_entity.type
_entity.pdbx_description
1 polymer ?
#
loop_
_entity_poly.entity_id
_entity_poly.type
_entity_poly.pdbx_seq_one_letter_code
_entity_poly.pdbx_strand_id
1 'polypeptide(L)'
;MKLVAIVGNNNRRSYNRYLLQYMQQHFVSQAEIELQEIGQLPLFNEDLLKDFPTTVKSLIAKVEAADGLIIATPEYDHSMPAALKSMLEWLSASYHTLRKKPIMIVGASFGAQGTVRAQMDLRHVLDAPGVEAYVLPGNEFMLPHCQSAFNDKLQLKDPKTVVFLETCFNNFLQYIELLSNKRPAKNSLADYNWDATYDVIVLGFGGAGATAARFAADAGAKVLLVDAAPEGHEGGNTRYAGQVIGSATDFDQMKSYYQQLTYPLELNEEIIDAYVEGMTKMPTYFKQFLNVKEPYSVKAHWQETSMLHGMVPEYPEYSGSKAYDLLLVHQGTFDSAFWKNLRQQVLQRQKQIDVWFSSPAKHLLQDPVTQTILGVEIDHQHVPLKIQALNGVVLATGGFENNQQMIQDYLAAESLVPLGTLYNKGAGIHLAQEVGADLWHMHNYESLGLTLKMPTGKRGRILFAWTDLASGSAFVIGDDGNRYFNETEPNRHGHLASHGTWRIPVHNVHPYLIFDQQKFTDLQTAKLLPVDNFADLLIKADNLEDLAQLLHLPTNSLVKTNQLFDHFVDQNCDDQFQRQPETMRKLTAGPYYALALQQTMLNTQGGPRRNVRSEVLNSAGQPIPHLYSAGELGGCSANLYQGGNNLAECLIFGKIAGENAARAKQPTMTANQPASESNTQLNSSATSFSLKSDITKEAGFTTGTNQYLGRSNAGMGNEVIVRVTYSNQKIQNIEILKQSESGDIGLKALRELPQKMIAGNTADVDVVSGATVSSHALIQAVKQALAKATAK
;
A
#
# COMPACT_ATOMS: atom_id res chain seq x y z
N MET A 1 -16.69 30.83 18.95
CA MET A 1 -15.46 31.15 19.70
C MET A 1 -15.77 32.26 20.68
N LYS A 2 -15.29 32.16 21.93
CA LYS A 2 -15.47 33.18 22.97
C LYS A 2 -14.19 34.00 23.09
N LEU A 3 -14.26 35.28 22.77
CA LEU A 3 -13.14 36.21 22.79
C LEU A 3 -13.36 37.27 23.87
N VAL A 4 -12.28 37.68 24.53
CA VAL A 4 -12.29 38.85 25.42
C VAL A 4 -11.58 40.00 24.72
N ALA A 5 -12.20 41.17 24.69
CA ALA A 5 -11.64 42.37 24.08
C ALA A 5 -11.29 43.43 25.14
N ILE A 6 -10.01 43.73 25.29
CA ILE A 6 -9.49 44.67 26.30
C ILE A 6 -9.38 46.07 25.72
N VAL A 7 -10.09 47.02 26.32
CA VAL A 7 -9.89 48.45 26.02
C VAL A 7 -8.60 48.90 26.72
N GLY A 8 -7.53 49.12 25.95
CA GLY A 8 -6.18 49.36 26.44
C GLY A 8 -5.92 50.73 27.07
N ASN A 9 -6.94 51.47 27.50
CA ASN A 9 -6.77 52.71 28.25
C ASN A 9 -7.87 52.91 29.30
N ASN A 10 -7.65 53.84 30.23
CA ASN A 10 -8.57 54.17 31.32
C ASN A 10 -9.41 55.45 31.03
N ASN A 11 -9.40 55.94 29.79
CA ASN A 11 -10.16 57.14 29.42
C ASN A 11 -11.64 56.81 29.16
N ARG A 12 -12.55 57.62 29.72
CA ARG A 12 -14.00 57.54 29.49
C ARG A 12 -14.37 57.69 28.01
N ARG A 13 -13.60 58.44 27.23
CA ARG A 13 -13.73 58.55 25.77
C ARG A 13 -12.51 57.93 25.11
N SER A 14 -12.72 56.84 24.37
CA SER A 14 -11.64 56.08 23.75
C SER A 14 -12.05 55.60 22.36
N TYR A 15 -11.28 55.97 21.35
CA TYR A 15 -11.47 55.44 20.00
C TYR A 15 -11.13 53.95 19.91
N ASN A 16 -10.33 53.42 20.82
CA ASN A 16 -10.07 51.98 20.93
C ASN A 16 -11.30 51.23 21.46
N ARG A 17 -12.09 51.86 22.35
CA ARG A 17 -13.40 51.34 22.74
C ARG A 17 -14.36 51.33 21.55
N TYR A 18 -14.42 52.42 20.78
CA TYR A 18 -15.28 52.47 19.58
C TYR A 18 -14.86 51.44 18.53
N LEU A 19 -13.56 51.23 18.34
CA LEU A 19 -13.04 50.17 17.47
C LEU A 19 -13.49 48.77 17.95
N LEU A 20 -13.36 48.47 19.24
CA LEU A 20 -13.79 47.18 19.79
C LEU A 20 -15.31 47.00 19.75
N GLN A 21 -16.09 48.06 19.98
CA GLN A 21 -17.55 48.03 19.84
C GLN A 21 -17.97 47.78 18.39
N TYR A 22 -17.28 48.41 17.44
CA TYR A 22 -17.47 48.12 16.01
C TYR A 22 -17.16 46.64 15.72
N MET A 23 -16.01 46.12 16.17
CA MET A 23 -15.65 44.70 15.99
C MET A 23 -16.69 43.76 16.61
N GLN A 24 -17.17 44.05 17.82
CA GLN A 24 -18.19 43.24 18.50
C GLN A 24 -19.47 43.13 17.67
N GLN A 25 -19.91 44.22 17.04
CA GLN A 25 -21.11 44.24 16.20
C GLN A 25 -20.86 43.60 14.83
N HIS A 26 -19.74 43.94 14.19
CA HIS A 26 -19.40 43.51 12.83
C HIS A 26 -19.12 42.01 12.74
N PHE A 27 -18.49 41.44 13.77
CA PHE A 27 -18.09 40.03 13.81
C PHE A 27 -19.01 39.13 14.66
N VAL A 28 -20.21 39.60 15.03
CA VAL A 28 -21.14 38.87 15.91
C VAL A 28 -21.54 37.49 15.39
N SER A 29 -21.54 37.29 14.06
CA SER A 29 -21.82 36.00 13.43
C SER A 29 -20.64 35.02 13.48
N GLN A 30 -19.43 35.50 13.78
CA GLN A 30 -18.20 34.70 13.77
C GLN A 30 -17.71 34.37 15.19
N ALA A 31 -17.82 35.32 16.12
CA ALA A 31 -17.37 35.13 17.50
C ALA A 31 -18.19 35.95 18.51
N GLU A 32 -18.31 35.41 19.73
CA GLU A 32 -18.81 36.16 20.87
C GLU A 32 -17.65 37.00 21.43
N ILE A 33 -17.75 38.32 21.35
CA ILE A 33 -16.71 39.25 21.82
C ILE A 33 -17.21 39.97 23.09
N GLU A 34 -16.57 39.69 24.23
CA GLU A 34 -16.88 40.34 25.52
C GLU A 34 -15.88 41.47 25.82
N LEU A 35 -16.34 42.73 25.82
CA LEU A 35 -15.49 43.88 26.10
C LEU A 35 -15.19 44.00 27.61
N GLN A 36 -13.91 44.19 27.97
CA GLN A 36 -13.47 44.54 29.32
C GLN A 36 -12.80 45.90 29.36
N GLU A 37 -13.25 46.70 30.33
CA GLU A 37 -12.64 47.99 30.67
C GLU A 37 -11.56 47.79 31.72
N ILE A 38 -10.38 48.39 31.51
CA ILE A 38 -9.29 48.33 32.48
C ILE A 38 -9.26 49.53 33.44
N GLY A 39 -10.11 50.53 33.22
CA GLY A 39 -10.12 51.76 34.02
C GLY A 39 -10.52 51.60 35.49
N GLN A 40 -11.09 50.44 35.86
CA GLN A 40 -11.47 50.10 37.23
C GLN A 40 -10.45 49.19 37.92
N LEU A 41 -9.38 48.80 37.22
CA LEU A 41 -8.30 48.04 37.84
C LEU A 41 -7.42 48.98 38.67
N PRO A 42 -7.07 48.61 39.91
CA PRO A 42 -6.04 49.33 40.64
C PRO A 42 -4.70 49.20 39.90
N LEU A 43 -3.81 50.18 40.07
CA LEU A 43 -2.42 50.03 39.62
C LEU A 43 -1.81 48.79 40.28
N PHE A 44 -0.96 48.11 39.52
CA PHE A 44 -0.28 46.90 39.96
C PHE A 44 0.48 47.17 41.25
N ASN A 45 0.25 46.30 42.23
CA ASN A 45 0.92 46.35 43.52
C ASN A 45 1.19 44.92 43.99
N GLU A 46 2.47 44.57 44.09
CA GLU A 46 2.94 43.24 44.47
C GLU A 46 2.46 42.80 45.87
N ASP A 47 2.23 43.76 46.79
CA ASP A 47 1.74 43.47 48.14
C ASP A 47 0.35 42.81 48.14
N LEU A 48 -0.44 43.04 47.09
CA LEU A 48 -1.80 42.55 46.93
C LEU A 48 -1.86 41.18 46.25
N LEU A 49 -0.73 40.54 45.90
CA LEU A 49 -0.72 39.20 45.31
C LEU A 49 -1.20 38.11 46.30
N LYS A 50 -1.19 38.39 47.61
CA LYS A 50 -1.72 37.48 48.64
C LYS A 50 -3.26 37.45 48.64
N ASP A 51 -3.90 38.54 48.25
CA ASP A 51 -5.35 38.65 48.10
C ASP A 51 -5.71 39.61 46.96
N PHE A 52 -5.88 39.06 45.77
CA PHE A 52 -6.12 39.85 44.57
C PHE A 52 -7.41 40.68 44.69
N PRO A 53 -7.41 41.95 44.22
CA PRO A 53 -8.63 42.75 44.14
C PRO A 53 -9.73 42.05 43.34
N THR A 54 -10.99 42.17 43.76
CA THR A 54 -12.13 41.49 43.13
C THR A 54 -12.25 41.79 41.63
N THR A 55 -11.96 43.02 41.21
CA THR A 55 -11.97 43.42 39.80
C THR A 55 -10.87 42.71 38.99
N VAL A 56 -9.71 42.48 39.59
CA VAL A 56 -8.59 41.72 38.96
C VAL A 56 -8.94 40.24 38.88
N LYS A 57 -9.46 39.64 39.96
CA LYS A 57 -9.93 38.23 39.97
C LYS A 57 -10.98 37.99 38.88
N SER A 58 -11.93 38.91 38.71
CA SER A 58 -12.95 38.82 37.67
C SER A 58 -12.36 38.88 36.27
N LEU A 59 -11.37 39.75 36.02
CA LEU A 59 -10.70 39.81 34.73
C LEU A 59 -9.91 38.52 34.44
N ILE A 60 -9.14 38.02 35.41
CA ILE A 60 -8.39 36.76 35.29
C ILE A 60 -9.33 35.62 34.86
N ALA A 61 -10.43 35.42 35.58
CA ALA A 61 -11.39 34.36 35.27
C ALA A 61 -11.96 34.46 33.84
N LYS A 62 -12.20 35.68 33.34
CA LYS A 62 -12.67 35.90 31.97
C LYS A 62 -11.60 35.61 30.92
N VAL A 63 -10.36 36.04 31.16
CA VAL A 63 -9.24 35.78 30.23
C VAL A 63 -8.90 34.29 30.20
N GLU A 64 -8.95 33.60 31.34
CA GLU A 64 -8.77 32.15 31.41
C GLU A 64 -9.82 31.41 30.56
N ALA A 65 -11.10 31.79 30.72
CA ALA A 65 -12.23 31.17 30.02
C ALA A 65 -12.33 31.52 28.53
N ALA A 66 -11.59 32.52 28.04
CA ALA A 66 -11.62 32.95 26.65
C ALA A 66 -10.74 32.05 25.76
N ASP A 67 -11.20 31.75 24.54
CA ASP A 67 -10.41 31.06 23.51
C ASP A 67 -9.25 31.93 23.01
N GLY A 68 -9.40 33.26 23.05
CA GLY A 68 -8.38 34.23 22.65
C GLY A 68 -8.68 35.64 23.16
N LEU A 69 -7.67 36.52 23.10
CA LEU A 69 -7.73 37.90 23.57
C LEU A 69 -7.54 38.90 22.42
N ILE A 70 -8.32 39.97 22.39
CA ILE A 70 -8.10 41.13 21.52
C ILE A 70 -7.68 42.30 22.41
N ILE A 71 -6.49 42.87 22.20
CA ILE A 71 -6.04 44.05 22.96
C ILE A 71 -6.06 45.26 22.04
N ALA A 72 -6.89 46.26 22.36
CA ALA A 72 -6.95 47.52 21.63
C ALA A 72 -6.14 48.61 22.34
N THR A 73 -4.93 48.90 21.85
CA THR A 73 -4.03 49.87 22.48
C THR A 73 -3.99 51.20 21.73
N PRO A 74 -4.16 52.37 22.39
CA PRO A 74 -3.69 53.64 21.83
C PRO A 74 -2.15 53.74 21.94
N GLU A 75 -1.58 54.79 21.35
CA GLU A 75 -0.17 55.15 21.51
C GLU A 75 -0.04 56.44 22.31
N TYR A 76 0.66 56.37 23.46
CA TYR A 76 1.02 57.51 24.31
C TYR A 76 2.53 57.56 24.43
N ASP A 77 3.13 58.71 24.11
CA ASP A 77 4.58 58.94 24.21
C ASP A 77 5.43 57.83 23.58
N HIS A 78 4.99 57.34 22.41
CA HIS A 78 5.62 56.25 21.66
C HIS A 78 5.59 54.87 22.34
N SER A 79 4.69 54.65 23.30
CA SER A 79 4.54 53.39 24.04
C SER A 79 3.05 53.08 24.30
N MET A 80 2.79 51.90 24.88
CA MET A 80 1.47 51.52 25.38
C MET A 80 1.09 52.34 26.63
N PRO A 81 -0.20 52.52 26.96
CA PRO A 81 -0.58 53.24 28.16
C PRO A 81 -0.13 52.55 29.46
N ALA A 82 0.24 53.32 30.47
CA ALA A 82 0.62 52.81 31.79
C ALA A 82 -0.46 51.88 32.41
N ALA A 83 -1.73 52.20 32.22
CA ALA A 83 -2.84 51.36 32.68
C ALA A 83 -2.86 49.98 31.99
N LEU A 84 -2.51 49.92 30.70
CA LEU A 84 -2.42 48.65 29.97
C LEU A 84 -1.24 47.82 30.47
N LYS A 85 -0.06 48.45 30.65
CA LYS A 85 1.10 47.77 31.22
C LYS A 85 0.84 47.21 32.62
N SER A 86 0.19 48.01 33.47
CA SER A 86 -0.21 47.59 34.82
C SER A 86 -1.21 46.41 34.80
N MET A 87 -2.13 46.36 33.83
CA MET A 87 -3.04 45.22 33.67
C MET A 87 -2.28 43.95 33.25
N LEU A 88 -1.28 44.07 32.36
CA LEU A 88 -0.45 42.93 31.97
C LEU A 88 0.34 42.38 33.15
N GLU A 89 0.83 43.23 34.05
CA GLU A 89 1.52 42.81 35.29
C GLU A 89 0.58 42.03 36.22
N TRP A 90 -0.67 42.47 36.38
CA TRP A 90 -1.67 41.71 37.12
C TRP A 90 -1.91 40.30 36.55
N LEU A 91 -1.91 40.17 35.21
CA LEU A 91 -2.15 38.89 34.54
C LEU A 91 -0.90 37.98 34.50
N SER A 92 0.30 38.51 34.71
CA SER A 92 1.55 37.73 34.61
C SER A 92 2.23 37.45 35.95
N ALA A 93 1.99 38.22 37.01
CA ALA A 93 2.77 38.15 38.24
C ALA A 93 2.55 36.88 39.10
N SER A 94 1.41 36.19 38.99
CA SER A 94 1.18 34.95 39.75
C SER A 94 0.40 33.87 39.00
N TYR A 95 -0.66 34.24 38.28
CA TYR A 95 -1.48 33.27 37.55
C TYR A 95 -0.92 32.92 36.17
N HIS A 96 -0.01 33.75 35.62
CA HIS A 96 0.54 33.59 34.27
C HIS A 96 -0.55 33.36 33.20
N THR A 97 -1.68 34.05 33.34
CA THR A 97 -2.93 33.81 32.59
C THR A 97 -2.77 34.02 31.07
N LEU A 98 -1.75 34.77 30.65
CA LEU A 98 -1.44 35.03 29.25
C LEU A 98 -0.57 33.96 28.59
N ARG A 99 -0.03 33.01 29.37
CA ARG A 99 0.87 31.96 28.88
C ARG A 99 0.20 31.14 27.80
N LYS A 100 0.79 31.14 26.59
CA LYS A 100 0.29 30.47 25.38
C LYS A 100 -1.11 30.91 24.95
N LYS A 101 -1.64 32.01 25.51
CA LYS A 101 -2.95 32.54 25.13
C LYS A 101 -2.82 33.19 23.74
N PRO A 102 -3.69 32.87 22.77
CA PRO A 102 -3.70 33.57 21.49
C PRO A 102 -4.13 35.03 21.65
N ILE A 103 -3.38 35.97 21.07
CA ILE A 103 -3.66 37.41 21.18
C ILE A 103 -3.62 38.09 19.81
N MET A 104 -4.68 38.86 19.51
CA MET A 104 -4.71 39.85 18.44
C MET A 104 -4.52 41.24 19.04
N ILE A 105 -3.66 42.04 18.42
CA ILE A 105 -3.49 43.45 18.80
C ILE A 105 -4.13 44.31 17.72
N VAL A 106 -4.98 45.24 18.16
CA VAL A 106 -5.52 46.30 17.32
C VAL A 106 -5.21 47.64 17.97
N GLY A 107 -5.32 48.73 17.23
CA GLY A 107 -5.23 50.03 17.87
C GLY A 107 -5.69 51.19 17.02
N ALA A 108 -6.12 52.25 17.68
CA ALA A 108 -6.51 53.52 17.08
C ALA A 108 -5.78 54.69 17.76
N SER A 109 -5.21 55.60 16.97
CA SER A 109 -4.54 56.82 17.46
C SER A 109 -4.81 58.03 16.56
N PHE A 110 -4.40 59.22 17.04
CA PHE A 110 -4.56 60.47 16.28
C PHE A 110 -3.52 60.63 15.16
N GLY A 111 -2.34 60.03 15.32
CA GLY A 111 -1.21 60.22 14.41
C GLY A 111 -1.34 59.43 13.10
N ALA A 112 -0.61 59.87 12.08
CA ALA A 112 -0.57 59.20 10.77
C ALA A 112 0.04 57.79 10.82
N GLN A 113 0.90 57.51 11.80
CA GLN A 113 1.50 56.19 12.01
C GLN A 113 0.58 55.23 12.80
N GLY A 114 -0.64 55.63 13.16
CA GLY A 114 -1.52 54.78 13.95
C GLY A 114 -0.86 54.40 15.28
N THR A 115 -0.81 53.11 15.59
CA THR A 115 -0.32 52.59 16.88
C THR A 115 0.96 51.76 16.73
N VAL A 116 1.74 51.97 15.66
CA VAL A 116 2.94 51.18 15.33
C VAL A 116 3.84 50.97 16.55
N ARG A 117 4.24 52.03 17.25
CA ARG A 117 5.23 51.90 18.34
C ARG A 117 4.62 51.26 19.58
N ALA A 118 3.40 51.64 19.92
CA ALA A 118 2.68 51.02 21.03
C ALA A 118 2.44 49.52 20.81
N GLN A 119 2.12 49.09 19.58
CA GLN A 119 1.98 47.66 19.28
C GLN A 119 3.31 46.92 19.31
N MET A 120 4.40 47.53 18.84
CA MET A 120 5.74 46.93 18.94
C MET A 120 6.18 46.74 20.40
N ASP A 121 5.98 47.76 21.23
CA ASP A 121 6.27 47.71 22.66
C ASP A 121 5.40 46.66 23.38
N LEU A 122 4.10 46.60 23.05
CA LEU A 122 3.19 45.59 23.57
C LEU A 122 3.61 44.17 23.19
N ARG A 123 4.02 43.95 21.93
CA ARG A 123 4.52 42.64 21.48
C ARG A 123 5.75 42.21 22.27
N HIS A 124 6.69 43.12 22.51
CA HIS A 124 7.88 42.83 23.29
C HIS A 124 7.53 42.41 24.74
N VAL A 125 6.57 43.08 25.38
CA VAL A 125 6.08 42.69 26.72
C VAL A 125 5.37 41.33 26.70
N LEU A 126 4.57 41.06 25.67
CA LEU A 126 3.81 39.80 25.54
C LEU A 126 4.71 38.58 25.27
N ASP A 127 5.87 38.78 24.64
CA ASP A 127 6.87 37.75 24.34
C ASP A 127 7.82 37.47 25.53
N ALA A 128 7.80 38.32 26.56
CA ALA A 128 8.71 38.20 27.69
C ALA A 128 8.56 36.86 28.46
N PRO A 129 9.66 36.30 29.00
CA PRO A 129 9.60 35.13 29.88
C PRO A 129 8.65 35.35 31.05
N GLY A 130 7.74 34.40 31.30
CA GLY A 130 6.68 34.51 32.30
C GLY A 130 5.39 35.16 31.79
N VAL A 131 5.37 35.75 30.59
CA VAL A 131 4.13 36.08 29.86
C VAL A 131 3.89 35.05 28.76
N GLU A 132 4.88 34.82 27.88
CA GLU A 132 4.88 33.78 26.83
C GLU A 132 3.56 33.69 26.03
N ALA A 133 2.97 34.83 25.65
CA ALA A 133 1.72 34.86 24.92
C ALA A 133 1.91 34.56 23.42
N TYR A 134 0.94 33.91 22.79
CA TYR A 134 0.97 33.66 21.35
C TYR A 134 0.31 34.81 20.60
N VAL A 135 1.10 35.84 20.27
CA VAL A 135 0.59 37.01 19.53
C VAL A 135 0.55 36.73 18.03
N LEU A 136 -0.55 37.08 17.35
CA LEU A 136 -0.72 36.88 15.91
C LEU A 136 0.36 37.66 15.11
N PRO A 137 1.21 37.00 14.30
CA PRO A 137 2.24 37.67 13.51
C PRO A 137 1.69 38.23 12.18
N GLY A 138 2.20 39.38 11.73
CA GLY A 138 2.00 39.93 10.38
C GLY A 138 0.57 40.41 10.06
N ASN A 139 -0.25 40.63 11.08
CA ASN A 139 -1.65 41.04 10.98
C ASN A 139 -1.95 42.21 11.92
N GLU A 140 -1.13 43.25 11.85
CA GLU A 140 -1.24 44.42 12.69
C GLU A 140 -2.33 45.38 12.19
N PHE A 141 -3.47 45.43 12.89
CA PHE A 141 -4.49 46.42 12.58
C PHE A 141 -4.21 47.74 13.31
N MET A 142 -3.78 48.75 12.55
CA MET A 142 -3.39 50.07 13.06
C MET A 142 -4.23 51.14 12.38
N LEU A 143 -5.15 51.77 13.12
CA LEU A 143 -6.06 52.80 12.61
C LEU A 143 -5.48 54.21 12.87
N PRO A 144 -4.95 54.90 11.83
CA PRO A 144 -4.51 56.28 11.96
C PRO A 144 -5.69 57.26 11.97
N HIS A 145 -5.45 58.50 12.38
CA HIS A 145 -6.42 59.61 12.30
C HIS A 145 -7.82 59.25 12.82
N CYS A 146 -7.88 58.57 13.98
CA CYS A 146 -9.10 57.94 14.47
C CYS A 146 -10.29 58.90 14.69
N GLN A 147 -10.03 60.20 14.84
CA GLN A 147 -11.06 61.23 14.97
C GLN A 147 -12.00 61.31 13.77
N SER A 148 -11.49 61.09 12.57
CA SER A 148 -12.27 61.14 11.32
C SER A 148 -12.71 59.76 10.82
N ALA A 149 -12.15 58.67 11.37
CA ALA A 149 -12.33 57.30 10.88
C ALA A 149 -13.74 56.72 11.12
N PHE A 150 -14.46 57.21 12.13
CA PHE A 150 -15.80 56.75 12.49
C PHE A 150 -16.89 57.73 12.05
N ASN A 151 -18.08 57.22 11.70
CA ASN A 151 -19.29 58.02 11.49
C ASN A 151 -20.07 58.24 12.80
N ASP A 152 -21.19 58.96 12.73
CA ASP A 152 -22.02 59.30 13.88
C ASP A 152 -22.65 58.08 14.57
N LYS A 153 -22.66 56.91 13.91
CA LYS A 153 -23.10 55.61 14.44
C LYS A 153 -21.93 54.74 14.92
N LEU A 154 -20.73 55.32 15.07
CA LEU A 154 -19.50 54.63 15.48
C LEU A 154 -19.08 53.50 14.53
N GLN A 155 -19.45 53.57 13.25
CA GLN A 155 -19.02 52.63 12.22
C GLN A 155 -17.80 53.18 11.48
N LEU A 156 -16.88 52.31 11.07
CA LEU A 156 -15.75 52.68 10.22
C LEU A 156 -16.25 53.18 8.85
N LYS A 157 -15.73 54.32 8.38
CA LYS A 157 -16.18 54.97 7.13
C LYS A 157 -15.54 54.38 5.87
N ASP A 158 -14.28 53.94 5.96
CA ASP A 158 -13.50 53.50 4.80
C ASP A 158 -13.64 51.99 4.55
N PRO A 159 -14.23 51.56 3.41
CA PRO A 159 -14.40 50.15 3.09
C PRO A 159 -13.08 49.37 3.02
N LYS A 160 -11.97 50.01 2.60
CA LYS A 160 -10.67 49.32 2.54
C LYS A 160 -10.15 48.97 3.93
N THR A 161 -10.30 49.91 4.87
CA THR A 161 -9.99 49.68 6.28
C THR A 161 -10.84 48.54 6.86
N VAL A 162 -12.14 48.47 6.52
CA VAL A 162 -13.02 47.38 6.95
C VAL A 162 -12.53 46.01 6.43
N VAL A 163 -12.26 45.90 5.12
CA VAL A 163 -11.75 44.66 4.51
C VAL A 163 -10.40 44.22 5.12
N PHE A 164 -9.53 45.17 5.45
CA PHE A 164 -8.28 44.85 6.12
C PHE A 164 -8.50 44.35 7.56
N LEU A 165 -9.43 44.95 8.31
CA LEU A 165 -9.82 44.47 9.63
C LEU A 165 -10.42 43.06 9.56
N GLU A 166 -11.28 42.79 8.58
CA GLU A 166 -11.86 41.46 8.32
C GLU A 166 -10.76 40.43 8.04
N THR A 167 -9.76 40.79 7.22
CA THR A 167 -8.60 39.93 6.97
C THR A 167 -7.85 39.63 8.26
N CYS A 168 -7.50 40.65 9.05
CA CYS A 168 -6.78 40.46 10.30
C CYS A 168 -7.57 39.59 11.30
N PHE A 169 -8.88 39.81 11.40
CA PHE A 169 -9.75 39.08 12.31
C PHE A 169 -9.95 37.62 11.88
N ASN A 170 -10.19 37.36 10.60
CA ASN A 170 -10.27 36.00 10.06
C ASN A 170 -8.97 35.22 10.30
N ASN A 171 -7.81 35.86 10.08
CA ASN A 171 -6.51 35.27 10.36
C ASN A 171 -6.31 35.00 11.85
N PHE A 172 -6.85 35.86 12.73
CA PHE A 172 -6.83 35.61 14.17
C PHE A 172 -7.66 34.40 14.59
N LEU A 173 -8.87 34.22 14.03
CA LEU A 173 -9.69 33.05 14.30
C LEU A 173 -8.98 31.76 13.87
N GLN A 174 -8.41 31.74 12.66
CA GLN A 174 -7.61 30.62 12.17
C GLN A 174 -6.39 30.36 13.07
N TYR A 175 -5.75 31.41 13.57
CA TYR A 175 -4.60 31.28 14.48
C TYR A 175 -4.98 30.68 15.84
N ILE A 176 -6.13 31.06 16.41
CA ILE A 176 -6.67 30.45 17.62
C ILE A 176 -6.94 28.96 17.39
N GLU A 177 -7.53 28.61 16.26
CA GLU A 177 -7.77 27.21 15.88
C GLU A 177 -6.44 26.43 15.79
N LEU A 178 -5.46 26.96 15.05
CA LEU A 178 -4.13 26.34 14.94
C LEU A 178 -3.45 26.09 16.30
N LEU A 179 -3.53 27.05 17.23
CA LEU A 179 -2.85 26.98 18.52
C LEU A 179 -3.56 26.14 19.57
N SER A 180 -4.88 26.02 19.49
CA SER A 180 -5.67 25.32 20.51
C SER A 180 -5.65 23.80 20.36
N ASN A 181 -4.85 23.25 19.43
CA ASN A 181 -4.99 21.88 18.89
C ASN A 181 -6.41 21.56 18.38
N LYS A 182 -7.35 22.51 18.46
CA LYS A 182 -8.55 22.55 17.65
C LYS A 182 -8.15 23.14 16.30
N ARG A 183 -7.30 22.42 15.54
CA ARG A 183 -7.34 22.55 14.08
C ARG A 183 -8.83 22.67 13.72
N PRO A 184 -9.25 23.58 12.82
CA PRO A 184 -10.61 23.46 12.32
C PRO A 184 -10.77 21.98 11.97
N ALA A 185 -11.77 21.35 12.56
CA ALA A 185 -12.25 20.07 12.12
C ALA A 185 -12.50 20.28 10.62
N LYS A 186 -11.48 19.97 9.84
CA LYS A 186 -11.56 19.96 8.39
C LYS A 186 -11.63 18.53 7.90
N ASN A 187 -11.62 17.56 8.82
CA ASN A 187 -11.70 16.12 8.61
C ASN A 187 -12.14 15.39 9.91
N SER A 188 -13.05 15.96 10.71
CA SER A 188 -13.82 15.14 11.65
C SER A 188 -14.81 14.27 10.86
N LEU A 189 -15.34 13.19 11.44
CA LEU A 189 -16.34 12.33 10.81
C LEU A 189 -17.53 13.10 10.19
N ALA A 190 -17.84 14.30 10.69
CA ALA A 190 -18.91 15.17 10.23
C ALA A 190 -18.56 16.04 9.00
N ASP A 191 -17.28 16.12 8.62
CA ASP A 191 -16.82 16.96 7.49
C ASP A 191 -16.81 16.20 6.15
N TYR A 192 -16.97 14.89 6.20
CA TYR A 192 -17.06 14.04 5.01
C TYR A 192 -18.51 13.73 4.68
N ASN A 193 -18.91 14.05 3.45
CA ASN A 193 -20.07 13.43 2.83
C ASN A 193 -19.68 12.00 2.44
N TRP A 194 -20.08 11.02 3.25
CA TRP A 194 -19.82 9.61 3.01
C TRP A 194 -20.79 9.06 1.96
N ASP A 195 -20.25 8.35 0.97
CA ASP A 195 -21.06 7.69 -0.07
C ASP A 195 -21.62 6.35 0.43
N ALA A 196 -20.87 5.66 1.30
CA ALA A 196 -21.31 4.44 1.98
C ALA A 196 -20.55 4.22 3.29
N THR A 197 -21.09 3.34 4.15
CA THR A 197 -20.51 2.96 5.43
C THR A 197 -20.38 1.44 5.55
N TYR A 198 -19.22 0.99 6.01
CA TYR A 198 -18.92 -0.40 6.31
C TYR A 198 -18.28 -0.52 7.68
N ASP A 199 -18.35 -1.71 8.31
CA ASP A 199 -17.63 -1.97 9.55
C ASP A 199 -16.13 -2.05 9.30
N VAL A 200 -15.75 -2.80 8.25
CA VAL A 200 -14.37 -3.03 7.85
C VAL A 200 -14.23 -2.83 6.35
N ILE A 201 -13.17 -2.12 5.94
CA ILE A 201 -12.76 -2.02 4.54
C ILE A 201 -11.45 -2.79 4.36
N VAL A 202 -11.40 -3.71 3.40
CA VAL A 202 -10.21 -4.49 3.06
C VAL A 202 -9.74 -4.08 1.65
N LEU A 203 -8.49 -3.60 1.56
CA LEU A 203 -7.90 -3.12 0.33
C LEU A 203 -6.98 -4.19 -0.27
N GLY A 204 -7.38 -4.76 -1.41
CA GLY A 204 -6.68 -5.83 -2.13
C GLY A 204 -7.37 -7.19 -1.94
N PHE A 205 -7.79 -7.83 -3.03
CA PHE A 205 -8.42 -9.15 -3.02
C PHE A 205 -7.42 -10.24 -3.41
N GLY A 206 -6.27 -10.25 -2.73
CA GLY A 206 -5.28 -11.33 -2.75
C GLY A 206 -5.50 -12.36 -1.63
N GLY A 207 -4.51 -13.22 -1.37
CA GLY A 207 -4.60 -14.23 -0.31
C GLY A 207 -4.83 -13.65 1.09
N ALA A 208 -4.12 -12.56 1.42
CA ALA A 208 -4.27 -11.87 2.71
C ALA A 208 -5.63 -11.18 2.82
N GLY A 209 -6.06 -10.46 1.79
CA GLY A 209 -7.32 -9.73 1.82
C GLY A 209 -8.55 -10.63 1.78
N ALA A 210 -8.52 -11.72 1.01
CA ALA A 210 -9.57 -12.75 1.04
C ALA A 210 -9.71 -13.35 2.45
N THR A 211 -8.58 -13.61 3.11
CA THR A 211 -8.54 -14.12 4.48
C THR A 211 -9.08 -13.09 5.47
N ALA A 212 -8.60 -11.85 5.43
CA ALA A 212 -9.01 -10.78 6.32
C ALA A 212 -10.50 -10.47 6.20
N ALA A 213 -11.01 -10.32 4.97
CA ALA A 213 -12.42 -10.07 4.72
C ALA A 213 -13.30 -11.22 5.24
N ARG A 214 -12.87 -12.46 5.02
CA ARG A 214 -13.57 -13.65 5.52
C ARG A 214 -13.64 -13.68 7.04
N PHE A 215 -12.53 -13.46 7.74
CA PHE A 215 -12.53 -13.50 9.21
C PHE A 215 -13.22 -12.29 9.85
N ALA A 216 -13.15 -11.11 9.21
CA ALA A 216 -13.94 -9.96 9.65
C ALA A 216 -15.45 -10.25 9.53
N ALA A 217 -15.89 -10.84 8.42
CA ALA A 217 -17.28 -11.25 8.24
C ALA A 217 -17.71 -12.40 9.18
N ASP A 218 -16.82 -13.37 9.43
CA ASP A 218 -17.09 -14.44 10.42
C ASP A 218 -17.23 -13.88 11.85
N ALA A 219 -16.58 -12.73 12.14
CA ALA A 219 -16.73 -11.98 13.38
C ALA A 219 -17.97 -11.05 13.40
N GLY A 220 -18.79 -11.05 12.35
CA GLY A 220 -20.06 -10.32 12.25
C GLY A 220 -19.98 -8.93 11.62
N ALA A 221 -18.83 -8.52 11.09
CA ALA A 221 -18.67 -7.23 10.41
C ALA A 221 -19.30 -7.24 8.99
N LYS A 222 -19.93 -6.13 8.60
CA LYS A 222 -20.24 -5.81 7.19
C LYS A 222 -18.96 -5.30 6.52
N VAL A 223 -18.48 -6.04 5.52
CA VAL A 223 -17.17 -5.82 4.91
C VAL A 223 -17.31 -5.30 3.48
N LEU A 224 -16.53 -4.27 3.14
CA LEU A 224 -16.20 -3.94 1.76
C LEU A 224 -14.81 -4.48 1.43
N LEU A 225 -14.70 -5.29 0.39
CA LEU A 225 -13.44 -5.81 -0.12
C LEU A 225 -13.22 -5.28 -1.54
N VAL A 226 -12.13 -4.57 -1.78
CA VAL A 226 -11.86 -3.99 -3.10
C VAL A 226 -10.58 -4.53 -3.72
N ASP A 227 -10.53 -4.57 -5.05
CA ASP A 227 -9.31 -4.84 -5.80
C ASP A 227 -9.14 -3.83 -6.94
N ALA A 228 -7.91 -3.40 -7.18
CA ALA A 228 -7.58 -2.55 -8.31
C ALA A 228 -7.64 -3.31 -9.65
N ALA A 229 -7.52 -4.64 -9.61
CA ALA A 229 -7.69 -5.51 -10.76
C ALA A 229 -9.17 -5.64 -11.16
N PRO A 230 -9.48 -5.76 -12.46
CA PRO A 230 -10.82 -6.10 -12.93
C PRO A 230 -11.20 -7.54 -12.54
N GLU A 231 -12.49 -7.86 -12.64
CA GLU A 231 -12.99 -9.22 -12.38
C GLU A 231 -12.24 -10.26 -13.24
N GLY A 232 -11.88 -11.37 -12.60
CA GLY A 232 -11.04 -12.45 -13.11
C GLY A 232 -9.55 -12.14 -13.14
N HIS A 233 -9.15 -10.91 -12.79
CA HIS A 233 -7.77 -10.51 -12.57
C HIS A 233 -7.37 -10.34 -11.11
N GLU A 234 -8.34 -10.43 -10.18
CA GLU A 234 -8.08 -10.45 -8.74
C GLU A 234 -7.25 -11.66 -8.30
N GLY A 235 -6.79 -11.63 -7.05
CA GLY A 235 -5.99 -12.70 -6.44
C GLY A 235 -4.51 -12.39 -6.32
N GLY A 236 -4.05 -11.25 -6.84
CA GLY A 236 -2.67 -10.79 -6.74
C GLY A 236 -1.64 -11.85 -7.14
N ASN A 237 -0.54 -11.95 -6.40
CA ASN A 237 0.43 -13.05 -6.60
C ASN A 237 -0.11 -14.42 -6.21
N THR A 238 -1.07 -14.48 -5.28
CA THR A 238 -1.62 -15.75 -4.77
C THR A 238 -2.21 -16.63 -5.87
N ARG A 239 -2.81 -16.03 -6.92
CA ARG A 239 -3.34 -16.80 -8.07
C ARG A 239 -2.26 -17.48 -8.92
N TYR A 240 -1.05 -16.94 -8.92
CA TYR A 240 0.09 -17.43 -9.71
C TYR A 240 1.00 -18.36 -8.91
N ALA A 241 0.86 -18.36 -7.59
CA ALA A 241 1.67 -19.18 -6.70
C ALA A 241 1.45 -20.67 -6.94
N GLY A 242 2.49 -21.46 -6.65
CA GLY A 242 2.46 -22.92 -6.73
C GLY A 242 1.59 -23.61 -5.69
N GLN A 243 0.74 -22.89 -4.94
CA GLN A 243 -0.10 -23.34 -3.80
C GLN A 243 0.64 -24.00 -2.63
N VAL A 244 1.92 -23.67 -2.44
CA VAL A 244 2.77 -24.17 -1.37
C VAL A 244 2.67 -23.27 -0.14
N ILE A 245 2.16 -23.79 0.98
CA ILE A 245 1.99 -23.03 2.23
C ILE A 245 2.95 -23.58 3.29
N GLY A 246 3.77 -22.71 3.88
CA GLY A 246 4.65 -23.07 4.98
C GLY A 246 3.90 -23.56 6.23
N SER A 247 4.39 -24.64 6.81
CA SER A 247 3.89 -25.25 8.04
C SER A 247 5.06 -25.68 8.92
N ALA A 248 4.81 -25.82 10.22
CA ALA A 248 5.80 -26.29 11.17
C ALA A 248 5.24 -27.42 12.04
N THR A 249 6.11 -28.33 12.44
CA THR A 249 5.76 -29.46 13.32
C THR A 249 6.10 -29.20 14.79
N ASP A 250 6.99 -28.24 15.05
CA ASP A 250 7.51 -27.92 16.37
C ASP A 250 7.83 -26.42 16.47
N PHE A 251 7.43 -25.78 17.58
CA PHE A 251 7.56 -24.34 17.75
C PHE A 251 9.02 -23.92 17.97
N ASP A 252 9.72 -24.53 18.94
CA ASP A 252 11.07 -24.10 19.34
C ASP A 252 12.09 -24.32 18.22
N GLN A 253 12.03 -25.46 17.53
CA GLN A 253 12.86 -25.73 16.37
C GLN A 253 12.58 -24.75 15.24
N MET A 254 11.31 -24.46 14.94
CA MET A 254 10.97 -23.53 13.87
C MET A 254 11.36 -22.09 14.23
N LYS A 255 11.25 -21.67 15.50
CA LYS A 255 11.75 -20.38 15.99
C LYS A 255 13.26 -20.26 15.79
N SER A 256 14.02 -21.28 16.20
CA SER A 256 15.47 -21.36 15.97
C SER A 256 15.82 -21.24 14.48
N TYR A 257 15.05 -21.90 13.61
CA TYR A 257 15.27 -21.82 12.17
C TYR A 257 15.01 -20.41 11.64
N TYR A 258 13.89 -19.81 12.03
CA TYR A 258 13.49 -18.48 11.57
C TYR A 258 14.43 -17.37 12.05
N GLN A 259 14.96 -17.46 13.28
CA GLN A 259 15.98 -16.52 13.78
C GLN A 259 17.26 -16.53 12.93
N GLN A 260 17.65 -17.71 12.40
CA GLN A 260 18.79 -17.80 11.47
C GLN A 260 18.46 -17.27 10.07
N LEU A 261 17.21 -17.43 9.60
CA LEU A 261 16.76 -16.83 8.34
C LEU A 261 16.75 -15.30 8.40
N THR A 262 16.49 -14.70 9.57
CA THR A 262 16.51 -13.23 9.73
C THR A 262 17.91 -12.67 9.93
N TYR A 263 18.81 -13.39 10.59
CA TYR A 263 20.18 -12.94 10.85
C TYR A 263 20.93 -12.59 9.54
N PRO A 264 21.70 -11.48 9.48
CA PRO A 264 22.05 -10.56 10.57
C PRO A 264 21.05 -9.40 10.78
N LEU A 265 19.91 -9.41 10.09
CA LEU A 265 18.90 -8.38 10.25
C LEU A 265 18.04 -8.68 11.49
N GLU A 266 17.70 -7.62 12.22
CA GLU A 266 16.87 -7.72 13.41
C GLU A 266 15.38 -7.74 13.04
N LEU A 267 14.67 -8.75 13.56
CA LEU A 267 13.21 -8.80 13.56
C LEU A 267 12.73 -8.96 15.00
N ASN A 268 11.65 -8.25 15.35
CA ASN A 268 11.05 -8.33 16.67
C ASN A 268 10.66 -9.80 16.99
N GLU A 269 11.12 -10.32 18.14
CA GLU A 269 10.88 -11.72 18.52
C GLU A 269 9.39 -12.06 18.64
N GLU A 270 8.54 -11.14 19.08
CA GLU A 270 7.10 -11.40 19.19
C GLU A 270 6.46 -11.60 17.80
N ILE A 271 6.98 -10.93 16.76
CA ILE A 271 6.56 -11.17 15.37
C ILE A 271 6.97 -12.56 14.90
N ILE A 272 8.19 -13.00 15.24
CA ILE A 272 8.66 -14.36 14.95
C ILE A 272 7.75 -15.37 15.66
N ASP A 273 7.48 -15.17 16.95
CA ASP A 273 6.65 -16.06 17.76
C ASP A 273 5.23 -16.17 17.18
N ALA A 274 4.59 -15.04 16.85
CA ALA A 274 3.26 -15.03 16.25
C ALA A 274 3.21 -15.76 14.90
N TYR A 275 4.25 -15.58 14.08
CA TYR A 275 4.34 -16.23 12.77
C TYR A 275 4.56 -17.75 12.90
N VAL A 276 5.52 -18.17 13.73
CA VAL A 276 5.83 -19.59 13.98
C VAL A 276 4.67 -20.31 14.67
N GLU A 277 3.99 -19.67 15.63
CA GLU A 277 2.78 -20.20 16.23
C GLU A 277 1.67 -20.40 15.17
N GLY A 278 1.51 -19.45 14.24
CA GLY A 278 0.61 -19.59 13.11
C GLY A 278 0.95 -20.78 12.21
N MET A 279 2.25 -20.99 11.91
CA MET A 279 2.73 -22.10 11.11
C MET A 279 2.48 -23.46 11.76
N THR A 280 2.64 -23.59 13.08
CA THR A 280 2.36 -24.86 13.78
C THR A 280 0.87 -25.21 13.79
N LYS A 281 0.00 -24.21 13.64
CA LYS A 281 -1.46 -24.38 13.56
C LYS A 281 -1.97 -24.56 12.13
N MET A 282 -1.10 -24.52 11.12
CA MET A 282 -1.50 -24.55 9.71
C MET A 282 -2.30 -25.81 9.30
N PRO A 283 -1.98 -27.04 9.75
CA PRO A 283 -2.80 -28.22 9.45
C PRO A 283 -4.25 -28.05 9.93
N THR A 284 -4.42 -27.53 11.14
CA THR A 284 -5.74 -27.24 11.72
C THR A 284 -6.45 -26.14 10.96
N TYR A 285 -5.73 -25.10 10.55
CA TYR A 285 -6.27 -24.01 9.75
C TYR A 285 -6.88 -24.53 8.43
N PHE A 286 -6.18 -25.41 7.71
CA PHE A 286 -6.69 -25.99 6.47
C PHE A 286 -7.98 -26.77 6.69
N LYS A 287 -8.02 -27.61 7.73
CA LYS A 287 -9.18 -28.45 8.06
C LYS A 287 -10.40 -27.62 8.45
N GLN A 288 -10.21 -26.62 9.30
CA GLN A 288 -11.30 -25.80 9.84
C GLN A 288 -11.77 -24.73 8.88
N PHE A 289 -10.84 -24.09 8.16
CA PHE A 289 -11.14 -22.85 7.46
C PHE A 289 -11.10 -22.97 5.94
N LEU A 290 -10.36 -23.93 5.37
CA LEU A 290 -10.26 -24.10 3.91
C LEU A 290 -11.08 -25.29 3.38
N ASN A 291 -11.81 -26.00 4.25
CA ASN A 291 -12.54 -27.23 3.92
C ASN A 291 -11.65 -28.33 3.29
N VAL A 292 -10.36 -28.34 3.64
CA VAL A 292 -9.41 -29.37 3.19
C VAL A 292 -9.24 -30.38 4.32
N LYS A 293 -9.98 -31.49 4.24
CA LYS A 293 -10.02 -32.50 5.33
C LYS A 293 -8.65 -33.11 5.63
N GLU A 294 -7.88 -33.40 4.58
CA GLU A 294 -6.53 -33.90 4.67
C GLU A 294 -5.62 -33.06 3.77
N PRO A 295 -4.93 -32.05 4.33
CA PRO A 295 -3.93 -31.28 3.62
C PRO A 295 -2.81 -32.20 3.13
N TYR A 296 -2.36 -31.99 1.90
CA TYR A 296 -1.24 -32.76 1.37
C TYR A 296 0.07 -32.21 1.96
N SER A 297 0.78 -33.03 2.73
CA SER A 297 2.11 -32.71 3.27
C SER A 297 3.19 -33.16 2.28
N VAL A 298 4.01 -32.22 1.81
CA VAL A 298 5.13 -32.53 0.90
C VAL A 298 6.14 -33.43 1.60
N LYS A 299 6.43 -33.15 2.88
CA LYS A 299 7.38 -33.94 3.66
C LYS A 299 6.89 -35.35 3.97
N ALA A 300 5.60 -35.54 4.26
CA ALA A 300 5.05 -36.88 4.52
C ALA A 300 5.01 -37.74 3.24
N HIS A 301 4.90 -37.10 2.07
CA HIS A 301 4.88 -37.75 0.77
C HIS A 301 6.16 -37.51 -0.03
N TRP A 302 7.28 -37.39 0.68
CA TRP A 302 8.57 -36.98 0.13
C TRP A 302 9.01 -37.84 -1.06
N GLN A 303 9.41 -37.17 -2.14
CA GLN A 303 10.05 -37.78 -3.29
C GLN A 303 11.22 -36.89 -3.71
N GLU A 304 12.43 -37.45 -3.80
CA GLU A 304 13.64 -36.71 -4.23
C GLU A 304 13.49 -36.12 -5.63
N THR A 305 12.65 -36.72 -6.47
CA THR A 305 12.33 -36.25 -7.82
C THR A 305 11.28 -35.15 -7.87
N SER A 306 10.71 -34.73 -6.73
CA SER A 306 9.69 -33.68 -6.67
C SER A 306 10.31 -32.31 -6.96
N MET A 307 9.65 -31.49 -7.76
CA MET A 307 10.03 -30.08 -7.98
C MET A 307 10.05 -29.24 -6.69
N LEU A 308 9.40 -29.73 -5.63
CA LEU A 308 9.35 -29.09 -4.32
C LEU A 308 10.43 -29.60 -3.35
N HIS A 309 11.26 -30.56 -3.77
CA HIS A 309 12.29 -31.17 -2.93
C HIS A 309 13.23 -30.13 -2.32
N GLY A 310 13.72 -29.19 -3.13
CA GLY A 310 14.63 -28.13 -2.65
C GLY A 310 14.00 -27.14 -1.66
N MET A 311 12.68 -27.22 -1.42
CA MET A 311 11.95 -26.26 -0.60
C MET A 311 11.65 -26.75 0.82
N VAL A 312 11.96 -28.00 1.19
CA VAL A 312 11.57 -28.57 2.49
C VAL A 312 12.75 -29.21 3.21
N PRO A 313 13.57 -28.41 3.93
CA PRO A 313 13.65 -26.95 3.92
C PRO A 313 14.63 -26.43 2.86
N GLU A 314 14.61 -25.11 2.58
CA GLU A 314 15.58 -24.48 1.66
C GLU A 314 16.97 -24.34 2.25
N TYR A 315 17.06 -24.13 3.57
CA TYR A 315 18.32 -23.96 4.29
C TYR A 315 18.48 -25.10 5.29
N PRO A 316 18.71 -26.34 4.83
CA PRO A 316 18.82 -27.53 5.69
C PRO A 316 19.99 -27.45 6.67
N GLU A 317 21.01 -26.64 6.39
CA GLU A 317 22.15 -26.42 7.26
C GLU A 317 21.81 -25.68 8.57
N TYR A 318 20.69 -24.96 8.62
CA TYR A 318 20.31 -24.19 9.81
C TYR A 318 19.63 -25.05 10.87
N SER A 319 19.93 -24.77 12.14
CA SER A 319 19.34 -25.49 13.28
C SER A 319 17.82 -25.34 13.29
N GLY A 320 17.10 -26.45 13.51
CA GLY A 320 15.64 -26.48 13.57
C GLY A 320 14.92 -26.54 12.21
N SER A 321 15.65 -26.45 11.09
CA SER A 321 15.11 -26.51 9.72
C SER A 321 14.27 -27.78 9.46
N LYS A 322 14.61 -28.88 10.14
CA LYS A 322 13.86 -30.14 10.10
C LYS A 322 12.43 -30.04 10.64
N ALA A 323 12.02 -28.96 11.31
CA ALA A 323 10.63 -28.78 11.74
C ALA A 323 9.71 -28.31 10.60
N TYR A 324 10.29 -27.76 9.52
CA TYR A 324 9.56 -27.20 8.38
C TYR A 324 8.85 -28.28 7.54
N ASP A 325 7.71 -27.90 6.96
CA ASP A 325 6.94 -28.65 5.97
C ASP A 325 6.19 -27.70 5.04
N LEU A 326 5.74 -28.21 3.89
CA LEU A 326 4.81 -27.53 2.99
C LEU A 326 3.49 -28.28 2.94
N LEU A 327 2.40 -27.52 3.08
CA LEU A 327 1.04 -27.99 2.91
C LEU A 327 0.44 -27.46 1.62
N LEU A 328 -0.28 -28.33 0.92
CA LEU A 328 -1.01 -28.02 -0.29
C LEU A 328 -2.48 -28.38 -0.13
N VAL A 329 -3.36 -27.71 -0.89
CA VAL A 329 -4.80 -28.03 -0.87
C VAL A 329 -5.11 -29.32 -1.63
N HIS A 330 -4.20 -29.74 -2.52
CA HIS A 330 -4.15 -31.06 -3.16
C HIS A 330 -2.72 -31.33 -3.68
N GLN A 331 -2.43 -32.49 -4.27
CA GLN A 331 -1.07 -32.88 -4.67
C GLN A 331 -0.44 -32.00 -5.79
N GLY A 332 -1.25 -31.38 -6.64
CA GLY A 332 -0.77 -30.59 -7.79
C GLY A 332 -0.33 -29.17 -7.42
N THR A 333 0.36 -28.51 -8.35
CA THR A 333 0.90 -27.14 -8.19
C THR A 333 0.60 -26.26 -9.41
N PHE A 334 0.69 -24.94 -9.27
CA PHE A 334 0.53 -23.94 -10.36
C PHE A 334 -0.81 -23.97 -11.11
N ASP A 335 -1.88 -24.42 -10.45
CA ASP A 335 -3.21 -24.58 -11.03
C ASP A 335 -4.26 -23.63 -10.43
N SER A 336 -3.81 -22.68 -9.59
CA SER A 336 -4.63 -21.69 -8.86
C SER A 336 -5.64 -22.28 -7.86
N ALA A 337 -5.56 -23.57 -7.51
CA ALA A 337 -6.56 -24.21 -6.65
C ALA A 337 -6.69 -23.54 -5.26
N PHE A 338 -5.57 -23.16 -4.65
CA PHE A 338 -5.58 -22.45 -3.36
C PHE A 338 -6.26 -21.08 -3.47
N TRP A 339 -5.93 -20.29 -4.48
CA TRP A 339 -6.59 -19.00 -4.73
C TRP A 339 -8.10 -19.18 -4.93
N LYS A 340 -8.51 -20.15 -5.76
CA LYS A 340 -9.93 -20.46 -5.98
C LYS A 340 -10.64 -20.83 -4.67
N ASN A 341 -9.98 -21.59 -3.80
CA ASN A 341 -10.52 -21.91 -2.48
C ASN A 341 -10.78 -20.65 -1.66
N LEU A 342 -9.78 -19.77 -1.51
CA LEU A 342 -9.91 -18.51 -0.78
C LEU A 342 -11.02 -17.61 -1.35
N ARG A 343 -11.07 -17.47 -2.67
CA ARG A 343 -12.15 -16.74 -3.36
C ARG A 343 -13.51 -17.33 -3.02
N GLN A 344 -13.67 -18.65 -3.04
CA GLN A 344 -14.93 -19.30 -2.66
C GLN A 344 -15.32 -19.03 -1.21
N GLN A 345 -14.37 -18.96 -0.29
CA GLN A 345 -14.66 -18.59 1.11
C GLN A 345 -15.27 -17.19 1.21
N VAL A 346 -14.80 -16.22 0.41
CA VAL A 346 -15.41 -14.89 0.32
C VAL A 346 -16.80 -14.96 -0.30
N LEU A 347 -16.98 -15.68 -1.41
CA LEU A 347 -18.27 -15.79 -2.11
C LEU A 347 -19.37 -16.42 -1.26
N GLN A 348 -19.03 -17.40 -0.42
CA GLN A 348 -19.98 -18.01 0.53
C GLN A 348 -20.53 -16.99 1.54
N ARG A 349 -19.84 -15.86 1.71
CA ARG A 349 -20.18 -14.76 2.62
C ARG A 349 -20.68 -13.52 1.91
N GLN A 350 -21.14 -13.62 0.66
CA GLN A 350 -21.65 -12.48 -0.14
C GLN A 350 -22.80 -11.69 0.50
N LYS A 351 -23.45 -12.20 1.56
CA LYS A 351 -24.43 -11.41 2.34
C LYS A 351 -23.74 -10.36 3.22
N GLN A 352 -22.53 -10.66 3.69
CA GLN A 352 -21.74 -9.82 4.58
C GLN A 352 -20.57 -9.12 3.88
N ILE A 353 -20.07 -9.69 2.77
CA ILE A 353 -18.94 -9.12 2.01
C ILE A 353 -19.44 -8.59 0.67
N ASP A 354 -19.33 -7.28 0.47
CA ASP A 354 -19.45 -6.67 -0.86
C ASP A 354 -18.06 -6.62 -1.49
N VAL A 355 -17.98 -6.90 -2.80
CA VAL A 355 -16.71 -6.89 -3.54
C VAL A 355 -16.77 -5.90 -4.68
N TRP A 356 -15.77 -5.04 -4.80
CA TRP A 356 -15.60 -4.16 -5.96
C TRP A 356 -14.29 -4.43 -6.70
N PHE A 357 -14.38 -4.59 -8.01
CA PHE A 357 -13.24 -4.74 -8.91
C PHE A 357 -12.92 -3.41 -9.60
N SER A 358 -11.75 -3.29 -10.22
CA SER A 358 -11.30 -2.04 -10.85
C SER A 358 -11.45 -0.83 -9.92
N SER A 359 -11.13 -1.03 -8.64
CA SER A 359 -11.44 -0.13 -7.53
C SER A 359 -10.20 0.25 -6.72
N PRO A 360 -9.20 0.91 -7.34
CA PRO A 360 -8.01 1.33 -6.61
C PRO A 360 -8.35 2.37 -5.52
N ALA A 361 -7.97 2.05 -4.28
CA ALA A 361 -7.92 3.04 -3.21
C ALA A 361 -6.87 4.12 -3.52
N LYS A 362 -7.22 5.38 -3.24
CA LYS A 362 -6.42 6.56 -3.55
C LYS A 362 -5.87 7.23 -2.30
N HIS A 363 -6.70 7.36 -1.26
CA HIS A 363 -6.35 8.01 -0.01
C HIS A 363 -6.97 7.31 1.21
N LEU A 364 -6.23 7.23 2.30
CA LEU A 364 -6.77 7.00 3.64
C LEU A 364 -7.28 8.31 4.22
N LEU A 365 -8.49 8.27 4.77
CA LEU A 365 -9.13 9.43 5.38
C LEU A 365 -8.86 9.37 6.89
N GLN A 366 -7.87 10.15 7.35
CA GLN A 366 -7.40 10.15 8.74
C GLN A 366 -7.92 11.38 9.50
N ASP A 367 -8.38 11.15 10.74
CA ASP A 367 -8.68 12.22 11.67
C ASP A 367 -7.39 12.96 12.06
N PRO A 368 -7.29 14.28 11.83
CA PRO A 368 -6.04 15.01 11.96
C PRO A 368 -5.60 15.27 13.42
N VAL A 369 -6.44 14.90 14.41
CA VAL A 369 -6.18 15.09 15.84
C VAL A 369 -5.88 13.76 16.51
N THR A 370 -6.77 12.77 16.34
CA THR A 370 -6.64 11.45 16.94
C THR A 370 -5.79 10.49 16.11
N GLN A 371 -5.48 10.85 14.86
CA GLN A 371 -4.79 10.00 13.87
C GLN A 371 -5.53 8.71 13.51
N THR A 372 -6.80 8.59 13.92
CA THR A 372 -7.65 7.45 13.60
C THR A 372 -7.99 7.41 12.12
N ILE A 373 -7.90 6.23 11.51
CA ILE A 373 -8.41 6.04 10.15
C ILE A 373 -9.94 5.93 10.19
N LEU A 374 -10.60 6.85 9.48
CA LEU A 374 -12.06 6.99 9.41
C LEU A 374 -12.67 6.31 8.18
N GLY A 375 -11.88 6.09 7.14
CA GLY A 375 -12.36 5.57 5.86
C GLY A 375 -11.31 5.65 4.76
N VAL A 376 -11.76 5.44 3.53
CA VAL A 376 -10.92 5.39 2.34
C VAL A 376 -11.61 6.11 1.18
N GLU A 377 -10.85 6.89 0.42
CA GLU A 377 -11.26 7.35 -0.90
C GLU A 377 -10.90 6.30 -1.96
N ILE A 378 -11.90 5.80 -2.67
CA ILE A 378 -11.79 4.72 -3.66
C ILE A 378 -12.29 5.23 -4.99
N ASP A 379 -11.48 5.09 -6.04
CA ASP A 379 -11.92 5.29 -7.42
C ASP A 379 -12.58 4.00 -7.88
N HIS A 380 -13.92 3.95 -7.89
CA HIS A 380 -14.68 2.80 -8.36
C HIS A 380 -15.30 3.13 -9.72
N GLN A 381 -14.86 2.44 -10.78
CA GLN A 381 -15.31 2.67 -12.15
C GLN A 381 -15.18 4.13 -12.61
N HIS A 382 -14.06 4.80 -12.29
CA HIS A 382 -13.76 6.20 -12.61
C HIS A 382 -14.59 7.22 -11.82
N VAL A 383 -15.23 6.79 -10.74
CA VAL A 383 -15.95 7.67 -9.81
C VAL A 383 -15.23 7.65 -8.46
N PRO A 384 -14.69 8.79 -7.99
CA PRO A 384 -14.11 8.87 -6.66
C PRO A 384 -15.22 8.85 -5.61
N LEU A 385 -15.13 7.91 -4.67
CA LEU A 385 -16.10 7.69 -3.59
C LEU A 385 -15.39 7.71 -2.24
N LYS A 386 -16.01 8.31 -1.23
CA LYS A 386 -15.55 8.31 0.14
C LYS A 386 -16.33 7.28 0.94
N ILE A 387 -15.65 6.21 1.33
CA ILE A 387 -16.26 5.10 2.06
C ILE A 387 -15.81 5.13 3.51
N GLN A 388 -16.77 5.18 4.44
CA GLN A 388 -16.52 5.18 5.86
C GLN A 388 -16.22 3.77 6.38
N ALA A 389 -15.22 3.63 7.26
CA ALA A 389 -14.95 2.43 8.03
C ALA A 389 -15.22 2.69 9.51
N LEU A 390 -16.14 1.92 10.13
CA LEU A 390 -16.49 2.12 11.54
C LEU A 390 -15.41 1.56 12.49
N ASN A 391 -14.83 0.41 12.16
CA ASN A 391 -13.94 -0.34 13.06
C ASN A 391 -12.49 -0.42 12.55
N GLY A 392 -12.28 -0.50 11.23
CA GLY A 392 -10.92 -0.52 10.68
C GLY A 392 -10.78 -0.68 9.18
N VAL A 393 -9.58 -0.33 8.70
CA VAL A 393 -9.13 -0.55 7.32
C VAL A 393 -7.96 -1.54 7.33
N VAL A 394 -8.02 -2.58 6.49
CA VAL A 394 -6.95 -3.56 6.32
C VAL A 394 -6.26 -3.34 4.97
N LEU A 395 -4.97 -2.99 5.00
CA LEU A 395 -4.11 -2.92 3.83
C LEU A 395 -3.59 -4.32 3.48
N ALA A 396 -4.08 -4.89 2.38
CA ALA A 396 -3.69 -6.21 1.87
C ALA A 396 -3.34 -6.15 0.37
N THR A 397 -2.66 -5.07 -0.04
CA THR A 397 -2.51 -4.66 -1.45
C THR A 397 -1.34 -5.29 -2.20
N GLY A 398 -0.67 -6.29 -1.61
CA GLY A 398 0.58 -6.84 -2.15
C GLY A 398 1.74 -5.85 -2.10
N GLY A 399 2.81 -6.18 -2.82
CA GLY A 399 4.06 -5.42 -2.87
C GLY A 399 4.11 -4.35 -3.98
N PHE A 400 5.33 -4.10 -4.46
CA PHE A 400 5.64 -3.10 -5.48
C PHE A 400 6.37 -3.66 -6.71
N GLU A 401 6.18 -4.94 -7.01
CA GLU A 401 6.97 -5.68 -7.99
C GLU A 401 6.79 -5.18 -9.43
N ASN A 402 5.71 -4.46 -9.71
CA ASN A 402 5.44 -3.81 -10.99
C ASN A 402 5.49 -2.27 -10.89
N ASN A 403 6.27 -1.73 -9.95
CA ASN A 403 6.55 -0.30 -9.83
C ASN A 403 8.04 0.00 -10.07
N GLN A 404 8.34 0.48 -11.27
CA GLN A 404 9.70 0.75 -11.72
C GLN A 404 10.45 1.77 -10.86
N GLN A 405 9.76 2.80 -10.35
CA GLN A 405 10.41 3.81 -9.51
C GLN A 405 10.78 3.23 -8.14
N MET A 406 9.87 2.48 -7.52
CA MET A 406 10.16 1.84 -6.22
C MET A 406 11.25 0.77 -6.31
N ILE A 407 11.34 0.05 -7.44
CA ILE A 407 12.44 -0.88 -7.70
C ILE A 407 13.78 -0.14 -7.67
N GLN A 408 13.87 1.02 -8.31
CA GLN A 408 15.09 1.83 -8.31
C GLN A 408 15.38 2.44 -6.94
N ASP A 409 14.36 3.02 -6.29
CA ASP A 409 14.52 3.74 -5.03
C ASP A 409 14.86 2.82 -3.85
N TYR A 410 14.25 1.63 -3.79
CA TYR A 410 14.37 0.73 -2.64
C TYR A 410 15.24 -0.50 -2.88
N LEU A 411 15.26 -1.05 -4.10
CA LEU A 411 16.03 -2.26 -4.41
C LEU A 411 17.34 -1.97 -5.15
N ALA A 412 17.58 -0.70 -5.53
CA ALA A 412 18.75 -0.27 -6.27
C ALA A 412 18.98 -1.08 -7.57
N ALA A 413 17.90 -1.52 -8.21
CA ALA A 413 17.93 -2.26 -9.47
C ALA A 413 17.44 -1.40 -10.63
N GLU A 414 18.08 -1.48 -11.79
CA GLU A 414 17.66 -0.73 -12.99
C GLU A 414 16.27 -1.14 -13.44
N SER A 415 16.00 -2.44 -13.53
CA SER A 415 14.69 -3.03 -13.79
C SER A 415 14.67 -4.47 -13.32
N LEU A 416 13.50 -4.93 -12.88
CA LEU A 416 13.24 -6.32 -12.51
C LEU A 416 11.91 -6.73 -13.15
N VAL A 417 11.79 -8.01 -13.51
CA VAL A 417 10.56 -8.50 -14.15
C VAL A 417 9.69 -9.27 -13.15
N PRO A 418 8.46 -8.82 -12.87
CA PRO A 418 7.57 -9.50 -11.94
C PRO A 418 7.16 -10.85 -12.52
N LEU A 419 7.23 -11.91 -11.71
CA LEU A 419 6.70 -13.22 -12.08
C LEU A 419 5.21 -13.32 -11.81
N GLY A 420 4.67 -12.61 -10.83
CA GLY A 420 3.27 -12.71 -10.44
C GLY A 420 2.36 -11.71 -11.17
N THR A 421 1.56 -10.99 -10.39
CA THR A 421 0.58 -10.03 -10.91
C THR A 421 1.22 -8.75 -11.41
N LEU A 422 0.57 -8.07 -12.37
CA LEU A 422 0.96 -6.73 -12.81
C LEU A 422 0.24 -5.61 -12.02
N TYR A 423 -0.57 -5.97 -11.04
CA TYR A 423 -1.33 -5.02 -10.21
C TYR A 423 -0.62 -4.61 -8.93
N ASN A 424 0.47 -5.29 -8.53
CA ASN A 424 1.30 -4.90 -7.40
C ASN A 424 2.16 -3.69 -7.76
N LYS A 425 1.66 -2.49 -7.46
CA LYS A 425 2.29 -1.21 -7.83
C LYS A 425 2.70 -0.38 -6.60
N GLY A 426 2.69 -0.97 -5.40
CA GLY A 426 3.07 -0.29 -4.17
C GLY A 426 2.03 0.68 -3.61
N ALA A 427 0.75 0.57 -4.01
CA ALA A 427 -0.31 1.48 -3.54
C ALA A 427 -0.46 1.50 -2.01
N GLY A 428 -0.42 0.33 -1.35
CA GLY A 428 -0.48 0.25 0.11
C GLY A 428 0.69 0.89 0.83
N ILE A 429 1.87 0.98 0.20
CA ILE A 429 3.03 1.68 0.75
C ILE A 429 2.75 3.18 0.77
N HIS A 430 2.29 3.74 -0.35
CA HIS A 430 1.92 5.16 -0.42
C HIS A 430 0.79 5.52 0.54
N LEU A 431 -0.27 4.71 0.60
CA LEU A 431 -1.39 4.88 1.54
C LEU A 431 -0.92 4.86 3.00
N ALA A 432 0.05 4.01 3.34
CA ALA A 432 0.58 3.97 4.70
C ALA A 432 1.48 5.19 4.99
N GLN A 433 2.32 5.59 4.03
CA GLN A 433 3.21 6.75 4.19
C GLN A 433 2.44 8.05 4.40
N GLU A 434 1.34 8.30 3.68
CA GLU A 434 0.59 9.56 3.81
C GLU A 434 -0.05 9.75 5.20
N VAL A 435 -0.26 8.67 5.96
CA VAL A 435 -0.77 8.70 7.34
C VAL A 435 0.32 8.52 8.41
N GLY A 436 1.59 8.60 8.01
CA GLY A 436 2.75 8.61 8.90
C GLY A 436 3.23 7.22 9.37
N ALA A 437 2.90 6.16 8.63
CA ALA A 437 3.39 4.81 8.95
C ALA A 437 4.93 4.72 8.82
N ASP A 438 5.55 3.97 9.73
CA ASP A 438 6.92 3.50 9.56
C ASP A 438 7.00 2.40 8.51
N LEU A 439 8.13 2.29 7.82
CA LEU A 439 8.39 1.24 6.83
C LEU A 439 9.50 0.31 7.30
N TRP A 440 9.45 -0.95 6.88
CA TRP A 440 10.52 -1.93 7.11
C TRP A 440 10.77 -2.78 5.87
N HIS A 441 11.94 -3.43 5.85
CA HIS A 441 12.35 -4.44 4.85
C HIS A 441 12.25 -3.98 3.39
N MET A 442 12.29 -2.67 3.14
CA MET A 442 12.08 -2.10 1.80
C MET A 442 13.09 -2.60 0.75
N HIS A 443 14.30 -2.98 1.18
CA HIS A 443 15.34 -3.53 0.31
C HIS A 443 15.21 -5.03 0.06
N ASN A 444 14.32 -5.73 0.78
CA ASN A 444 14.22 -7.18 0.69
C ASN A 444 13.13 -7.60 -0.29
N TYR A 445 13.49 -8.49 -1.21
CA TYR A 445 12.64 -9.04 -2.24
C TYR A 445 13.16 -10.43 -2.59
N GLU A 446 12.30 -11.25 -3.19
CA GLU A 446 12.67 -12.60 -3.60
C GLU A 446 12.67 -12.72 -5.12
N SER A 447 13.49 -13.62 -5.64
CA SER A 447 13.65 -13.86 -7.07
C SER A 447 13.45 -15.35 -7.37
N LEU A 448 13.37 -15.71 -8.65
CA LEU A 448 13.64 -17.08 -9.10
C LEU A 448 14.75 -17.07 -10.15
N GLY A 449 15.75 -16.22 -9.92
CA GLY A 449 16.93 -16.08 -10.77
C GLY A 449 16.66 -15.26 -12.03
N LEU A 450 17.34 -15.61 -13.12
CA LEU A 450 17.24 -14.93 -14.40
C LEU A 450 16.16 -15.57 -15.29
N THR A 451 15.54 -14.76 -16.14
CA THR A 451 14.62 -15.20 -17.19
C THR A 451 14.97 -14.51 -18.51
N LEU A 452 14.27 -14.86 -19.58
CA LEU A 452 14.37 -14.18 -20.87
C LEU A 452 14.00 -12.70 -20.71
N LYS A 453 14.73 -11.79 -21.37
CA LYS A 453 14.36 -10.37 -21.37
C LYS A 453 12.94 -10.19 -21.90
N MET A 454 12.07 -9.56 -21.10
CA MET A 454 10.66 -9.38 -21.43
C MET A 454 10.39 -7.98 -21.98
N PRO A 455 9.44 -7.81 -22.92
CA PRO A 455 8.95 -6.48 -23.28
C PRO A 455 8.34 -5.75 -22.07
N THR A 456 8.46 -4.42 -22.05
CA THR A 456 7.89 -3.58 -20.98
C THR A 456 6.41 -3.89 -20.74
N GLY A 457 6.02 -3.99 -19.46
CA GLY A 457 4.65 -4.28 -19.05
C GLY A 457 4.22 -5.75 -19.23
N LYS A 458 5.17 -6.66 -19.47
CA LYS A 458 4.93 -8.11 -19.47
C LYS A 458 5.57 -8.75 -18.25
N ARG A 459 4.92 -9.79 -17.71
CA ARG A 459 5.46 -10.62 -16.63
C ARG A 459 6.58 -11.53 -17.14
N GLY A 460 7.45 -11.95 -16.23
CA GLY A 460 8.53 -12.91 -16.47
C GLY A 460 8.00 -14.34 -16.59
N ARG A 461 8.90 -15.25 -16.99
CA ARG A 461 8.63 -16.68 -17.06
C ARG A 461 9.58 -17.44 -16.16
N ILE A 462 9.08 -18.47 -15.48
CA ILE A 462 9.94 -19.40 -14.74
C ILE A 462 10.65 -20.29 -15.76
N LEU A 463 11.98 -20.34 -15.68
CA LEU A 463 12.80 -21.24 -16.49
C LEU A 463 13.10 -22.52 -15.71
N PHE A 464 12.19 -23.50 -15.76
CA PHE A 464 12.34 -24.76 -15.02
C PHE A 464 13.58 -25.58 -15.41
N ALA A 465 14.04 -25.45 -16.66
CA ALA A 465 15.25 -26.11 -17.17
C ALA A 465 16.47 -25.17 -17.15
N TRP A 466 16.58 -24.29 -16.14
CA TRP A 466 17.69 -23.34 -16.03
C TRP A 466 19.05 -24.05 -15.99
N THR A 467 19.19 -25.08 -15.15
CA THR A 467 20.45 -25.82 -15.04
C THR A 467 20.84 -26.45 -16.37
N ASP A 468 19.88 -27.01 -17.10
CA ASP A 468 20.13 -27.53 -18.45
C ASP A 468 20.53 -26.42 -19.42
N LEU A 469 19.98 -25.21 -19.31
CA LEU A 469 20.33 -24.08 -20.15
C LEU A 469 21.74 -23.55 -19.85
N ALA A 470 22.10 -23.46 -18.56
CA ALA A 470 23.32 -22.80 -18.08
C ALA A 470 24.54 -23.75 -17.94
N SER A 471 24.34 -25.07 -17.96
CA SER A 471 25.42 -26.06 -17.90
C SER A 471 26.15 -26.25 -19.25
N GLY A 472 27.32 -26.89 -19.22
CA GLY A 472 28.16 -27.18 -20.38
C GLY A 472 28.92 -25.95 -20.89
N SER A 473 28.90 -25.76 -22.21
CA SER A 473 29.52 -24.63 -22.92
C SER A 473 28.66 -23.37 -22.88
N ALA A 474 28.31 -22.96 -21.65
CA ALA A 474 27.50 -21.78 -21.38
C ALA A 474 27.92 -21.08 -20.08
N PHE A 475 27.88 -19.75 -20.07
CA PHE A 475 28.10 -18.91 -18.90
C PHE A 475 27.35 -17.57 -19.02
N VAL A 476 27.10 -16.90 -17.89
CA VAL A 476 26.39 -15.61 -17.88
C VAL A 476 27.38 -14.48 -17.63
N ILE A 477 27.27 -13.39 -18.38
CA ILE A 477 28.10 -12.19 -18.26
C ILE A 477 27.30 -10.97 -17.83
N GLY A 478 27.98 -10.02 -17.18
CA GLY A 478 27.47 -8.69 -16.88
C GLY A 478 27.82 -7.65 -17.96
N ASP A 479 27.62 -6.37 -17.62
CA ASP A 479 27.79 -5.23 -18.54
C ASP A 479 29.25 -5.01 -19.01
N ASP A 480 30.22 -5.56 -18.30
CA ASP A 480 31.65 -5.49 -18.64
C ASP A 480 32.17 -6.71 -19.44
N GLY A 481 31.30 -7.71 -19.65
CA GLY A 481 31.63 -8.96 -20.31
C GLY A 481 32.24 -10.04 -19.42
N ASN A 482 32.32 -9.82 -18.09
CA ASN A 482 32.80 -10.80 -17.13
C ASN A 482 31.66 -11.62 -16.52
N ARG A 483 31.95 -12.86 -16.13
CA ARG A 483 31.07 -13.68 -15.29
C ARG A 483 30.93 -13.06 -13.89
N TYR A 484 29.79 -13.27 -13.23
CA TYR A 484 29.50 -12.66 -11.91
C TYR A 484 28.83 -13.59 -10.88
N PHE A 485 28.57 -14.86 -11.20
CA PHE A 485 28.03 -15.86 -10.27
C PHE A 485 28.22 -17.30 -10.79
N ASN A 486 27.96 -18.28 -9.93
CA ASN A 486 27.90 -19.70 -10.32
C ASN A 486 26.57 -20.00 -11.02
N GLU A 487 26.61 -20.25 -12.33
CA GLU A 487 25.40 -20.38 -13.14
C GLU A 487 24.59 -21.66 -12.87
N THR A 488 25.17 -22.63 -12.17
CA THR A 488 24.53 -23.91 -11.85
C THR A 488 24.18 -24.05 -10.37
N GLU A 489 24.45 -23.03 -9.55
CA GLU A 489 24.08 -23.03 -8.14
C GLU A 489 22.54 -23.12 -8.00
N PRO A 490 22.02 -24.06 -7.19
CA PRO A 490 20.60 -24.12 -6.91
C PRO A 490 20.09 -22.80 -6.33
N ASN A 491 19.11 -22.23 -7.00
CA ASN A 491 18.43 -21.01 -6.58
C ASN A 491 17.51 -21.30 -5.37
N ARG A 492 17.76 -20.64 -4.23
CA ARG A 492 16.90 -20.64 -3.02
C ARG A 492 16.05 -19.36 -2.96
N HIS A 493 15.00 -19.30 -3.79
CA HIS A 493 14.20 -18.08 -4.01
C HIS A 493 15.01 -16.82 -4.34
N GLY A 494 16.02 -17.01 -5.19
CA GLY A 494 16.88 -15.97 -5.72
C GLY A 494 18.24 -15.97 -5.05
N HIS A 495 18.33 -16.52 -3.85
CA HIS A 495 19.54 -16.52 -3.07
C HIS A 495 20.51 -17.58 -3.56
N LEU A 496 21.73 -17.12 -3.89
CA LEU A 496 22.87 -17.97 -4.21
C LEU A 496 23.92 -17.84 -3.11
N ALA A 497 24.71 -18.90 -2.93
CA ALA A 497 25.83 -18.87 -2.01
C ALA A 497 26.89 -17.86 -2.51
N SER A 498 27.31 -16.96 -1.63
CA SER A 498 28.37 -15.99 -1.89
C SER A 498 29.13 -15.70 -0.61
N HIS A 499 30.41 -16.06 -0.57
CA HIS A 499 31.32 -15.75 0.53
C HIS A 499 30.80 -16.09 1.94
N GLY A 500 30.15 -17.26 2.08
CA GLY A 500 29.62 -17.76 3.36
C GLY A 500 28.26 -17.21 3.76
N THR A 501 27.59 -16.47 2.89
CA THR A 501 26.20 -16.00 3.07
C THR A 501 25.36 -16.32 1.84
N TRP A 502 24.04 -16.29 2.00
CA TRP A 502 23.08 -16.40 0.91
C TRP A 502 22.61 -15.01 0.51
N ARG A 503 22.69 -14.67 -0.78
CA ARG A 503 22.26 -13.35 -1.30
C ARG A 503 21.71 -13.49 -2.69
N ILE A 504 20.77 -12.61 -3.04
CA ILE A 504 20.41 -12.46 -4.45
C ILE A 504 21.62 -11.86 -5.19
N PRO A 505 22.04 -12.43 -6.34
CA PRO A 505 23.17 -11.92 -7.10
C PRO A 505 22.99 -10.45 -7.48
N VAL A 506 24.11 -9.73 -7.55
CA VAL A 506 24.13 -8.33 -7.96
C VAL A 506 23.49 -8.18 -9.35
N HIS A 507 22.57 -7.22 -9.46
CA HIS A 507 21.91 -6.91 -10.70
C HIS A 507 22.87 -6.30 -11.71
N ASN A 508 22.79 -6.77 -12.95
CA ASN A 508 23.42 -6.15 -14.11
C ASN A 508 22.32 -5.57 -15.02
N VAL A 509 22.64 -4.52 -15.76
CA VAL A 509 21.67 -3.85 -16.64
C VAL A 509 21.42 -4.69 -17.89
N HIS A 510 22.48 -5.29 -18.44
CA HIS A 510 22.40 -6.15 -19.62
C HIS A 510 23.06 -7.52 -19.38
N PRO A 511 22.45 -8.39 -18.56
CA PRO A 511 22.96 -9.74 -18.40
C PRO A 511 22.70 -10.56 -19.68
N TYR A 512 23.73 -11.28 -20.14
CA TYR A 512 23.63 -12.17 -21.30
C TYR A 512 24.09 -13.58 -20.94
N LEU A 513 23.34 -14.60 -21.38
CA LEU A 513 23.86 -15.96 -21.44
C LEU A 513 24.62 -16.14 -22.75
N ILE A 514 25.89 -16.52 -22.65
CA ILE A 514 26.77 -16.81 -23.79
C ILE A 514 26.89 -18.33 -23.95
N PHE A 515 26.77 -18.82 -25.19
CA PHE A 515 26.94 -20.24 -25.50
C PHE A 515 27.31 -20.49 -26.98
N ASP A 516 27.78 -21.70 -27.29
CA ASP A 516 28.20 -22.12 -28.63
C ASP A 516 27.09 -22.84 -29.44
N GLN A 517 27.35 -23.07 -30.73
CA GLN A 517 26.47 -23.84 -31.61
C GLN A 517 26.18 -25.24 -31.10
N GLN A 518 27.16 -25.92 -30.50
CA GLN A 518 26.96 -27.26 -29.94
C GLN A 518 25.91 -27.23 -28.83
N LYS A 519 25.98 -26.27 -27.90
CA LYS A 519 24.99 -26.10 -26.85
C LYS A 519 23.60 -25.86 -27.40
N PHE A 520 23.47 -25.02 -28.42
CA PHE A 520 22.19 -24.76 -29.07
C PHE A 520 21.58 -26.05 -29.64
N THR A 521 22.39 -26.87 -30.32
CA THR A 521 21.97 -28.17 -30.86
C THR A 521 21.60 -29.15 -29.75
N ASP A 522 22.38 -29.22 -28.66
CA ASP A 522 22.09 -30.09 -27.52
C ASP A 522 20.69 -29.80 -26.94
N LEU A 523 20.37 -28.51 -26.73
CA LEU A 523 19.05 -28.08 -26.23
C LEU A 523 17.91 -28.41 -27.21
N GLN A 524 18.14 -28.27 -28.52
CA GLN A 524 17.17 -28.65 -29.54
C GLN A 524 16.89 -30.16 -29.53
N THR A 525 17.94 -30.98 -29.52
CA THR A 525 17.84 -32.44 -29.51
C THR A 525 17.14 -32.94 -28.25
N ALA A 526 17.45 -32.35 -27.09
CA ALA A 526 16.82 -32.68 -25.81
C ALA A 526 15.41 -32.09 -25.65
N LYS A 527 14.95 -31.23 -26.57
CA LYS A 527 13.67 -30.48 -26.48
C LYS A 527 13.58 -29.62 -25.22
N LEU A 528 14.69 -29.00 -24.85
CA LEU A 528 14.84 -28.13 -23.67
C LEU A 528 14.91 -26.64 -24.03
N LEU A 529 14.52 -26.27 -25.26
CA LEU A 529 14.41 -24.86 -25.63
C LEU A 529 13.32 -24.17 -24.78
N PRO A 530 13.62 -22.99 -24.18
CA PRO A 530 12.66 -22.29 -23.31
C PRO A 530 11.34 -21.90 -23.99
N VAL A 531 11.39 -21.62 -25.30
CA VAL A 531 10.25 -21.16 -26.11
C VAL A 531 10.36 -21.64 -27.56
N ASP A 532 9.21 -21.74 -28.25
CA ASP A 532 9.15 -22.20 -29.65
C ASP A 532 9.98 -21.31 -30.59
N ASN A 533 9.99 -20.01 -30.36
CA ASN A 533 10.70 -19.00 -31.18
C ASN A 533 12.08 -18.63 -30.63
N PHE A 534 12.74 -19.55 -29.93
CA PHE A 534 13.97 -19.24 -29.19
C PHE A 534 15.10 -18.69 -30.08
N ALA A 535 15.24 -19.20 -31.31
CA ALA A 535 16.25 -18.73 -32.26
C ALA A 535 16.12 -17.24 -32.59
N ASP A 536 14.89 -16.69 -32.60
CA ASP A 536 14.62 -15.28 -32.90
C ASP A 536 15.06 -14.35 -31.76
N LEU A 537 15.35 -14.90 -30.58
CA LEU A 537 15.79 -14.15 -29.40
C LEU A 537 17.32 -14.05 -29.29
N LEU A 538 18.06 -14.74 -30.16
CA LEU A 538 19.51 -14.85 -30.06
C LEU A 538 20.24 -13.82 -30.92
N ILE A 539 21.25 -13.20 -30.33
CA ILE A 539 22.27 -12.46 -31.07
C ILE A 539 23.35 -13.48 -31.46
N LYS A 540 23.73 -13.52 -32.74
CA LYS A 540 24.64 -14.51 -33.30
C LYS A 540 25.86 -13.82 -33.93
N ALA A 541 27.06 -14.37 -33.73
CA ALA A 541 28.28 -13.99 -34.44
C ALA A 541 29.18 -15.20 -34.68
N ASP A 542 30.10 -15.10 -35.65
CA ASP A 542 31.01 -16.21 -35.99
C ASP A 542 32.19 -16.33 -35.01
N ASN A 543 32.57 -15.24 -34.33
CA ASN A 543 33.62 -15.19 -33.32
C ASN A 543 33.19 -14.32 -32.11
N LEU A 544 33.96 -14.40 -31.01
CA LEU A 544 33.64 -13.73 -29.75
C LEU A 544 33.91 -12.22 -29.79
N GLU A 545 34.83 -11.75 -30.63
CA GLU A 545 35.13 -10.34 -30.85
C GLU A 545 33.94 -9.62 -31.51
N ASP A 546 33.40 -10.22 -32.59
CA ASP A 546 32.22 -9.72 -33.28
C ASP A 546 30.98 -9.78 -32.36
N LEU A 547 30.85 -10.85 -31.56
CA LEU A 547 29.78 -10.93 -30.56
C LEU A 547 29.91 -9.81 -29.53
N ALA A 548 31.11 -9.55 -29.01
CA ALA A 548 31.35 -8.48 -28.05
C ALA A 548 30.99 -7.10 -28.64
N GLN A 549 31.29 -6.87 -29.92
CA GLN A 549 30.92 -5.64 -30.62
C GLN A 549 29.40 -5.48 -30.74
N LEU A 550 28.67 -6.55 -31.09
CA LEU A 550 27.20 -6.53 -31.16
C LEU A 550 26.54 -6.28 -29.80
N LEU A 551 27.19 -6.72 -28.71
CA LEU A 551 26.73 -6.50 -27.34
C LEU A 551 27.23 -5.18 -26.73
N HIS A 552 28.00 -4.37 -27.49
CA HIS A 552 28.60 -3.12 -27.02
C HIS A 552 29.54 -3.28 -25.81
N LEU A 553 30.23 -4.41 -25.71
CA LEU A 553 31.17 -4.73 -24.64
C LEU A 553 32.58 -4.17 -24.93
N PRO A 554 33.44 -4.02 -23.90
CA PRO A 554 34.84 -3.64 -24.09
C PRO A 554 35.57 -4.60 -25.06
N THR A 555 36.46 -4.07 -25.89
CA THR A 555 37.22 -4.87 -26.85
C THR A 555 37.94 -6.03 -26.17
N ASN A 556 37.79 -7.24 -26.73
CA ASN A 556 38.37 -8.49 -26.24
C ASN A 556 37.89 -8.96 -24.85
N SER A 557 36.87 -8.35 -24.23
CA SER A 557 36.39 -8.80 -22.92
C SER A 557 35.88 -10.24 -22.96
N LEU A 558 34.99 -10.57 -23.90
CA LEU A 558 34.46 -11.93 -24.07
C LEU A 558 35.53 -12.98 -24.36
N VAL A 559 36.53 -12.62 -25.17
CA VAL A 559 37.66 -13.51 -25.48
C VAL A 559 38.42 -13.86 -24.21
N LYS A 560 38.71 -12.86 -23.36
CA LYS A 560 39.39 -13.06 -22.07
C LYS A 560 38.53 -13.89 -21.11
N THR A 561 37.24 -13.60 -21.03
CA THR A 561 36.29 -14.37 -20.20
C THR A 561 36.25 -15.83 -20.63
N ASN A 562 36.19 -16.11 -21.94
CA ASN A 562 36.22 -17.48 -22.45
C ASN A 562 37.56 -18.17 -22.16
N GLN A 563 38.70 -17.50 -22.35
CA GLN A 563 40.01 -18.06 -22.03
C GLN A 563 40.13 -18.45 -20.55
N LEU A 564 39.60 -17.61 -19.66
CA LEU A 564 39.56 -17.92 -18.23
C LEU A 564 38.61 -19.09 -17.91
N PHE A 565 37.44 -19.12 -18.54
CA PHE A 565 36.51 -20.25 -18.39
C PHE A 565 37.12 -21.57 -18.87
N ASP A 566 37.78 -21.57 -20.03
CA ASP A 566 38.50 -22.72 -20.57
C ASP A 566 39.63 -23.17 -19.65
N HIS A 567 40.34 -22.23 -19.02
CA HIS A 567 41.35 -22.53 -18.01
C HIS A 567 40.76 -23.28 -16.82
N PHE A 568 39.60 -22.86 -16.30
CA PHE A 568 38.93 -23.56 -15.21
C PHE A 568 38.44 -24.96 -15.60
N VAL A 569 37.97 -25.14 -16.84
CA VAL A 569 37.66 -26.47 -17.37
C VAL A 569 38.90 -27.37 -17.40
N ASP A 570 40.05 -26.85 -17.86
CA ASP A 570 41.31 -27.61 -17.91
C ASP A 570 41.85 -27.97 -16.52
N GLN A 571 41.71 -27.06 -15.55
CA GLN A 571 42.14 -27.30 -14.16
C GLN A 571 41.14 -28.17 -13.38
N ASN A 572 39.96 -28.44 -13.93
CA ASN A 572 38.86 -29.09 -13.23
C ASN A 572 38.53 -28.37 -11.91
N CYS A 573 38.55 -27.04 -11.92
CA CYS A 573 38.29 -26.18 -10.77
C CYS A 573 37.95 -24.75 -11.24
N ASP A 574 36.78 -24.23 -10.86
CA ASP A 574 36.40 -22.82 -11.06
C ASP A 574 36.68 -22.03 -9.78
N ASP A 575 37.89 -21.49 -9.66
CA ASP A 575 38.26 -20.67 -8.50
C ASP A 575 37.52 -19.33 -8.45
N GLN A 576 36.90 -18.90 -9.56
CA GLN A 576 36.20 -17.62 -9.65
C GLN A 576 34.83 -17.68 -8.95
N PHE A 577 34.04 -18.72 -9.23
CA PHE A 577 32.67 -18.84 -8.71
C PHE A 577 32.35 -20.20 -8.09
N GLN A 578 33.31 -21.11 -8.00
CA GLN A 578 33.12 -22.45 -7.42
C GLN A 578 32.03 -23.27 -8.14
N ARG A 579 31.85 -23.01 -9.44
CA ARG A 579 31.01 -23.84 -10.31
C ARG A 579 31.58 -25.25 -10.37
N GLN A 580 30.71 -26.25 -10.26
CA GLN A 580 31.11 -27.65 -10.25
C GLN A 580 31.67 -28.05 -11.62
N PRO A 581 32.92 -28.54 -11.71
CA PRO A 581 33.60 -28.81 -12.98
C PRO A 581 32.85 -29.76 -13.92
N GLU A 582 32.13 -30.74 -13.39
CA GLU A 582 31.31 -31.69 -14.17
C GLU A 582 30.17 -31.01 -14.93
N THR A 583 29.79 -29.78 -14.54
CA THR A 583 28.80 -28.97 -15.23
C THR A 583 29.39 -28.07 -16.29
N MET A 584 30.70 -28.11 -16.54
CA MET A 584 31.41 -27.18 -17.43
C MET A 584 31.97 -27.91 -18.64
N ARG A 585 31.92 -27.25 -19.80
CA ARG A 585 32.56 -27.72 -21.04
C ARG A 585 33.07 -26.52 -21.82
N LYS A 586 34.26 -26.62 -22.42
CA LYS A 586 34.79 -25.56 -23.29
C LYS A 586 33.84 -25.24 -24.44
N LEU A 587 33.81 -23.97 -24.85
CA LEU A 587 33.09 -23.58 -26.06
C LEU A 587 33.80 -24.15 -27.29
N THR A 588 33.03 -24.68 -28.24
CA THR A 588 33.55 -25.11 -29.54
C THR A 588 33.71 -23.93 -30.50
N ALA A 589 34.36 -24.17 -31.64
CA ALA A 589 34.39 -23.19 -32.72
C ALA A 589 32.97 -22.73 -33.09
N GLY A 590 32.84 -21.45 -33.39
CA GLY A 590 31.56 -20.77 -33.59
C GLY A 590 30.69 -21.36 -34.70
N PRO A 591 29.44 -20.87 -34.84
CA PRO A 591 28.99 -19.58 -34.30
C PRO A 591 28.70 -19.59 -32.79
N TYR A 592 28.78 -18.40 -32.21
CA TYR A 592 28.48 -18.10 -30.81
C TYR A 592 27.17 -17.33 -30.69
N TYR A 593 26.50 -17.48 -29.57
CA TYR A 593 25.19 -16.92 -29.29
C TYR A 593 25.19 -16.15 -27.98
N ALA A 594 24.42 -15.06 -27.94
CA ALA A 594 24.07 -14.34 -26.74
C ALA A 594 22.54 -14.25 -26.61
N LEU A 595 22.03 -14.61 -25.44
CA LEU A 595 20.62 -14.48 -25.07
C LEU A 595 20.46 -13.39 -24.02
N ALA A 596 19.70 -12.35 -24.33
CA ALA A 596 19.40 -11.29 -23.38
C ALA A 596 18.54 -11.82 -22.22
N LEU A 597 19.02 -11.62 -20.99
CA LEU A 597 18.34 -12.03 -19.78
C LEU A 597 17.81 -10.81 -19.01
N GLN A 598 16.96 -11.08 -18.04
CA GLN A 598 16.50 -10.12 -17.06
C GLN A 598 16.27 -10.83 -15.73
N GLN A 599 16.56 -10.16 -14.62
CA GLN A 599 16.33 -10.74 -13.31
C GLN A 599 14.86 -10.70 -12.92
N THR A 600 14.38 -11.82 -12.40
CA THR A 600 13.00 -11.97 -11.96
C THR A 600 12.80 -11.38 -10.57
N MET A 601 11.57 -10.97 -10.29
CA MET A 601 11.10 -10.64 -8.95
C MET A 601 9.81 -11.40 -8.69
N LEU A 602 9.83 -12.19 -7.62
CA LEU A 602 8.72 -13.02 -7.20
C LEU A 602 7.76 -12.25 -6.27
N ASN A 603 8.33 -11.53 -5.31
CA ASN A 603 7.64 -10.76 -4.29
C ASN A 603 8.62 -9.74 -3.67
N THR A 604 8.10 -8.75 -2.96
CA THR A 604 8.83 -7.77 -2.14
C THR A 604 8.38 -7.88 -0.69
N GLN A 605 9.30 -7.87 0.28
CA GLN A 605 8.95 -7.94 1.71
C GLN A 605 8.75 -6.55 2.34
N GLY A 606 9.06 -5.49 1.59
CA GLY A 606 8.94 -4.10 2.04
C GLY A 606 7.52 -3.61 2.26
N GLY A 607 7.33 -2.77 3.27
CA GLY A 607 6.07 -2.05 3.47
C GLY A 607 5.86 -1.52 4.89
N PRO A 608 4.63 -1.14 5.27
CA PRO A 608 4.31 -0.63 6.60
C PRO A 608 4.66 -1.64 7.69
N ARG A 609 5.40 -1.15 8.69
CA ARG A 609 5.71 -1.91 9.91
C ARG A 609 4.42 -2.21 10.66
N ARG A 610 4.29 -3.44 11.18
CA ARG A 610 3.15 -3.86 12.01
C ARG A 610 3.59 -4.56 13.29
N ASN A 611 2.72 -4.57 14.29
CA ASN A 611 2.88 -5.39 15.48
C ASN A 611 2.19 -6.76 15.35
N VAL A 612 2.25 -7.59 16.40
CA VAL A 612 1.64 -8.93 16.46
C VAL A 612 0.11 -8.94 16.32
N ARG A 613 -0.56 -7.79 16.47
CA ARG A 613 -2.00 -7.62 16.25
C ARG A 613 -2.32 -7.19 14.82
N SER A 614 -1.33 -7.16 13.94
CA SER A 614 -1.40 -6.60 12.59
C SER A 614 -1.70 -5.10 12.54
N GLU A 615 -1.57 -4.35 13.65
CA GLU A 615 -1.76 -2.90 13.64
C GLU A 615 -0.53 -2.23 13.00
N VAL A 616 -0.76 -1.31 12.06
CA VAL A 616 0.31 -0.54 11.43
C VAL A 616 0.90 0.44 12.45
N LEU A 617 2.22 0.54 12.49
CA LEU A 617 2.94 1.42 13.41
C LEU A 617 3.36 2.72 12.71
N ASN A 618 3.28 3.84 13.41
CA ASN A 618 3.85 5.11 12.96
C ASN A 618 5.37 5.16 13.21
N SER A 619 6.03 6.23 12.75
CA SER A 619 7.47 6.46 12.94
C SER A 619 7.92 6.58 14.40
N ALA A 620 7.00 6.75 15.36
CA ALA A 620 7.27 6.71 16.80
C ALA A 620 7.07 5.30 17.40
N GLY A 621 6.78 4.28 16.59
CA GLY A 621 6.53 2.90 17.02
C GLY A 621 5.15 2.69 17.66
N GLN A 622 4.23 3.66 17.55
CA GLN A 622 2.89 3.57 18.11
C GLN A 622 1.88 3.08 17.06
N PRO A 623 0.89 2.25 17.41
CA PRO A 623 -0.17 1.87 16.50
C PRO A 623 -0.94 3.07 15.95
N ILE A 624 -1.12 3.13 14.62
CA ILE A 624 -2.07 4.04 13.98
C ILE A 624 -3.47 3.47 14.22
N PRO A 625 -4.36 4.19 14.93
CA PRO A 625 -5.66 3.63 15.28
C PRO A 625 -6.48 3.27 14.04
N HIS A 626 -7.09 2.09 14.06
CA HIS A 626 -7.95 1.54 13.03
C HIS A 626 -7.26 1.14 11.71
N LEU A 627 -5.92 1.15 11.66
CA LEU A 627 -5.16 0.72 10.48
C LEU A 627 -4.43 -0.60 10.72
N TYR A 628 -4.64 -1.55 9.82
CA TYR A 628 -4.01 -2.87 9.87
C TYR A 628 -3.35 -3.21 8.54
N SER A 629 -2.33 -4.07 8.55
CA SER A 629 -1.72 -4.60 7.33
C SER A 629 -1.53 -6.12 7.39
N ALA A 630 -1.58 -6.77 6.23
CA ALA A 630 -1.41 -8.22 6.14
C ALA A 630 -0.83 -8.68 4.80
N GLY A 631 -0.15 -9.83 4.84
CA GLY A 631 0.48 -10.46 3.69
C GLY A 631 1.83 -9.83 3.37
N GLU A 632 2.17 -9.87 2.08
CA GLU A 632 3.44 -9.39 1.53
C GLU A 632 3.73 -7.90 1.80
N LEU A 633 2.68 -7.08 1.98
CA LEU A 633 2.80 -5.65 2.30
C LEU A 633 3.44 -5.47 3.69
N GLY A 634 4.76 -5.27 3.71
CA GLY A 634 5.56 -5.26 4.93
C GLY A 634 5.77 -6.65 5.52
N GLY A 635 6.08 -7.65 4.70
CA GLY A 635 6.31 -9.04 5.11
C GLY A 635 7.33 -9.24 6.25
N CYS A 636 7.19 -10.34 6.97
CA CYS A 636 8.04 -10.72 8.11
C CYS A 636 9.32 -11.48 7.69
N SER A 637 9.58 -11.65 6.39
CA SER A 637 10.86 -12.19 5.91
C SER A 637 11.86 -11.02 5.84
N ALA A 638 12.65 -10.84 6.89
CA ALA A 638 13.55 -9.69 6.98
C ALA A 638 14.78 -9.82 6.08
N ASN A 639 15.32 -11.04 5.93
CA ASN A 639 16.53 -11.34 5.16
C ASN A 639 16.30 -12.51 4.19
N LEU A 640 16.43 -13.76 4.65
CA LEU A 640 16.28 -14.93 3.79
C LEU A 640 14.82 -15.41 3.77
N TYR A 641 14.31 -15.71 2.57
CA TYR A 641 13.00 -16.32 2.40
C TYR A 641 13.06 -17.83 2.36
N GLN A 642 12.11 -18.45 3.03
CA GLN A 642 11.83 -19.87 2.94
C GLN A 642 10.54 -20.06 2.14
N GLY A 643 10.61 -20.84 1.07
CA GLY A 643 9.52 -21.06 0.13
C GLY A 643 8.27 -21.54 0.83
N GLY A 644 7.13 -20.88 0.56
CA GLY A 644 5.84 -21.11 1.21
C GLY A 644 5.49 -20.10 2.30
N ASN A 645 6.45 -19.27 2.72
CA ASN A 645 6.25 -18.33 3.83
C ASN A 645 5.23 -17.22 3.53
N ASN A 646 5.26 -16.56 2.35
CA ASN A 646 4.32 -15.46 2.09
C ASN A 646 2.86 -15.92 2.04
N LEU A 647 2.59 -17.15 1.59
CA LEU A 647 1.22 -17.68 1.62
C LEU A 647 0.79 -18.04 3.04
N ALA A 648 1.67 -18.62 3.86
CA ALA A 648 1.39 -18.83 5.28
C ALA A 648 1.12 -17.49 5.98
N GLU A 649 1.91 -16.47 5.68
CA GLU A 649 1.76 -15.11 6.22
C GLU A 649 0.43 -14.48 5.84
N CYS A 650 0.00 -14.63 4.57
CA CYS A 650 -1.33 -14.21 4.12
C CYS A 650 -2.45 -14.81 4.98
N LEU A 651 -2.33 -16.08 5.37
CA LEU A 651 -3.34 -16.75 6.20
C LEU A 651 -3.28 -16.30 7.67
N ILE A 652 -2.07 -16.24 8.23
CA ILE A 652 -1.83 -15.94 9.64
C ILE A 652 -2.18 -14.47 9.94
N PHE A 653 -1.47 -13.53 9.32
CA PHE A 653 -1.69 -12.10 9.58
C PHE A 653 -2.96 -11.58 8.90
N GLY A 654 -3.44 -12.22 7.83
CA GLY A 654 -4.75 -11.93 7.26
C GLY A 654 -5.88 -12.23 8.24
N LYS A 655 -5.83 -13.39 8.92
CA LYS A 655 -6.78 -13.74 9.98
C LYS A 655 -6.71 -12.76 11.15
N ILE A 656 -5.50 -12.50 11.66
CA ILE A 656 -5.28 -11.58 12.78
C ILE A 656 -5.79 -10.17 12.45
N ALA A 657 -5.48 -9.64 11.26
CA ALA A 657 -5.93 -8.33 10.81
C ALA A 657 -7.46 -8.27 10.69
N GLY A 658 -8.07 -9.27 10.05
CA GLY A 658 -9.53 -9.33 9.90
C GLY A 658 -10.26 -9.37 11.24
N GLU A 659 -9.82 -10.22 12.16
CA GLU A 659 -10.42 -10.34 13.50
C GLU A 659 -10.24 -9.07 14.34
N ASN A 660 -9.07 -8.43 14.29
CA ASN A 660 -8.83 -7.20 15.05
C ASN A 660 -9.55 -5.98 14.45
N ALA A 661 -9.63 -5.90 13.12
CA ALA A 661 -10.37 -4.85 12.41
C ALA A 661 -11.88 -4.96 12.64
N ALA A 662 -12.43 -6.17 12.81
CA ALA A 662 -13.86 -6.36 13.06
C ALA A 662 -14.30 -6.02 14.50
N ARG A 663 -13.38 -5.90 15.46
CA ARG A 663 -13.74 -5.58 16.85
C ARG A 663 -14.36 -4.18 16.89
N ALA A 664 -15.61 -4.10 17.36
CA ALA A 664 -16.31 -2.84 17.56
C ALA A 664 -15.46 -1.88 18.41
N LYS A 665 -15.24 -0.67 17.89
CA LYS A 665 -14.49 0.39 18.57
C LYS A 665 -15.49 1.39 19.14
N GLN A 666 -15.18 1.97 20.30
CA GLN A 666 -16.07 2.99 20.85
C GLN A 666 -16.13 4.17 19.88
N PRO A 667 -17.33 4.70 19.58
CA PRO A 667 -17.46 5.83 18.67
C PRO A 667 -16.70 7.01 19.27
N THR A 668 -15.69 7.50 18.55
CA THR A 668 -15.10 8.82 18.75
C THR A 668 -16.22 9.85 18.52
N MET A 669 -16.89 10.23 19.60
CA MET A 669 -17.98 11.23 19.75
C MET A 669 -18.91 11.44 18.54
N THR A 670 -20.12 10.85 18.66
CA THR A 670 -21.39 11.20 17.99
C THR A 670 -21.34 11.48 16.47
N ALA A 671 -21.39 10.41 15.68
CA ALA A 671 -22.10 10.46 14.40
C ALA A 671 -23.61 10.62 14.69
N ASN A 672 -24.22 11.72 14.23
CA ASN A 672 -25.67 11.76 14.11
C ASN A 672 -26.11 10.68 13.11
N GLN A 673 -27.22 10.01 13.44
CA GLN A 673 -27.74 8.84 12.74
C GLN A 673 -27.75 8.95 11.21
N PRO A 674 -27.49 7.84 10.48
CA PRO A 674 -27.87 7.78 9.08
C PRO A 674 -29.39 7.92 8.98
N ALA A 675 -29.83 8.75 8.04
CA ALA A 675 -31.22 8.80 7.65
C ALA A 675 -31.69 7.38 7.27
N SER A 676 -32.88 7.05 7.76
CA SER A 676 -33.61 5.79 7.56
C SER A 676 -33.47 5.15 6.18
N GLU A 677 -33.55 3.81 6.16
CA GLU A 677 -33.75 2.93 5.01
C GLU A 677 -34.90 3.37 4.09
N SER A 678 -34.69 4.39 3.26
CA SER A 678 -35.49 4.72 2.07
C SER A 678 -34.96 6.01 1.46
N ASN A 679 -33.86 5.96 0.71
CA ASN A 679 -33.59 6.92 -0.37
C ASN A 679 -32.42 6.47 -1.25
N THR A 680 -32.64 5.41 -2.01
CA THR A 680 -31.90 5.15 -3.26
C THR A 680 -32.38 6.09 -4.37
N GLN A 681 -32.33 7.41 -4.14
CA GLN A 681 -32.44 8.40 -5.20
C GLN A 681 -31.47 9.55 -4.91
N LEU A 682 -30.30 9.45 -5.55
CA LEU A 682 -29.38 10.56 -5.73
C LEU A 682 -30.10 11.70 -6.50
N ASN A 683 -29.86 12.93 -6.04
CA ASN A 683 -30.24 14.13 -6.76
C ASN A 683 -29.69 14.10 -8.19
N SER A 684 -30.60 14.35 -9.12
CA SER A 684 -30.45 14.24 -10.57
C SER A 684 -29.37 15.17 -11.13
N SER A 685 -28.24 14.61 -11.55
CA SER A 685 -27.54 14.92 -12.83
C SER A 685 -26.19 14.19 -12.94
N ALA A 686 -26.17 12.89 -12.68
CA ALA A 686 -25.13 11.97 -13.14
C ALA A 686 -25.74 10.57 -13.20
N THR A 687 -25.34 9.77 -14.19
CA THR A 687 -25.69 8.36 -14.38
C THR A 687 -25.85 7.60 -13.05
N SER A 688 -26.93 6.81 -12.90
CA SER A 688 -27.23 6.02 -11.70
C SER A 688 -26.08 5.06 -11.36
N PHE A 689 -25.22 5.46 -10.43
CA PHE A 689 -24.11 4.64 -9.95
C PHE A 689 -24.60 3.67 -8.87
N SER A 690 -24.19 2.40 -8.95
CA SER A 690 -24.65 1.34 -8.03
C SER A 690 -23.54 1.00 -7.03
N LEU A 691 -23.77 1.26 -5.74
CA LEU A 691 -22.89 0.86 -4.63
C LEU A 691 -23.01 -0.63 -4.24
N LYS A 692 -23.67 -1.45 -5.08
CA LYS A 692 -23.81 -2.89 -4.83
C LYS A 692 -22.50 -3.61 -5.14
N SER A 693 -22.33 -4.80 -4.57
CA SER A 693 -21.25 -5.71 -4.93
C SER A 693 -21.23 -5.99 -6.44
N ASP A 694 -20.04 -5.97 -7.04
CA ASP A 694 -19.79 -6.30 -8.45
C ASP A 694 -19.94 -7.79 -8.74
N ILE A 695 -19.95 -8.63 -7.70
CA ILE A 695 -20.26 -10.05 -7.84
C ILE A 695 -21.74 -10.17 -8.23
N THR A 696 -22.00 -10.17 -9.53
CA THR A 696 -23.32 -10.38 -10.09
C THR A 696 -23.62 -11.87 -10.20
N LYS A 697 -24.82 -12.27 -9.75
CA LYS A 697 -25.39 -13.56 -10.15
C LYS A 697 -25.78 -13.44 -11.62
N GLU A 698 -24.96 -14.04 -12.48
CA GLU A 698 -25.19 -14.23 -13.92
C GLU A 698 -25.11 -12.95 -14.78
N ALA A 699 -24.00 -12.78 -15.48
CA ALA A 699 -24.00 -11.97 -16.69
C ALA A 699 -25.02 -12.57 -17.68
N GLY A 700 -25.99 -11.75 -18.11
CA GLY A 700 -27.10 -12.14 -18.98
C GLY A 700 -26.67 -12.46 -20.40
N PHE A 701 -25.92 -13.55 -20.59
CA PHE A 701 -25.58 -14.06 -21.91
C PHE A 701 -26.83 -14.66 -22.55
N THR A 702 -27.24 -14.11 -23.69
CA THR A 702 -28.38 -14.61 -24.45
C THR A 702 -27.93 -15.65 -25.49
N THR A 703 -28.82 -16.59 -25.78
CA THR A 703 -28.66 -17.61 -26.83
C THR A 703 -29.72 -17.41 -27.91
N GLY A 704 -29.30 -17.35 -29.17
CA GLY A 704 -30.18 -17.46 -30.32
C GLY A 704 -30.53 -18.91 -30.67
N THR A 705 -31.19 -19.10 -31.82
CA THR A 705 -31.49 -20.43 -32.37
C THR A 705 -30.22 -21.27 -32.53
N ASN A 706 -30.25 -22.53 -32.10
CA ASN A 706 -29.13 -23.47 -32.17
C ASN A 706 -27.87 -23.05 -31.39
N GLN A 707 -28.00 -22.10 -30.45
CA GLN A 707 -26.90 -21.67 -29.59
C GLN A 707 -27.06 -22.18 -28.16
N TYR A 708 -25.96 -22.60 -27.56
CA TYR A 708 -25.94 -23.21 -26.23
C TYR A 708 -24.78 -22.65 -25.41
N LEU A 709 -25.05 -22.33 -24.14
CA LEU A 709 -24.03 -21.84 -23.22
C LEU A 709 -23.36 -22.97 -22.47
N GLY A 710 -22.03 -22.89 -22.39
CA GLY A 710 -21.19 -23.76 -21.60
C GLY A 710 -20.32 -22.96 -20.65
N ARG A 711 -20.06 -23.50 -19.47
CA ARG A 711 -19.31 -22.84 -18.39
C ARG A 711 -18.34 -23.83 -17.76
N SER A 712 -17.14 -23.38 -17.44
CA SER A 712 -16.17 -24.13 -16.64
C SER A 712 -15.46 -23.21 -15.65
N ASN A 713 -15.33 -23.67 -14.40
CA ASN A 713 -14.53 -23.01 -13.36
C ASN A 713 -13.11 -23.62 -13.24
N ALA A 714 -12.73 -24.49 -14.18
CA ALA A 714 -11.42 -25.14 -14.17
C ALA A 714 -10.29 -24.19 -14.60
N GLY A 715 -10.60 -23.05 -15.23
CA GLY A 715 -9.60 -22.12 -15.76
C GLY A 715 -8.80 -21.38 -14.69
N MET A 716 -7.58 -20.92 -15.01
CA MET A 716 -6.75 -20.12 -14.10
C MET A 716 -7.37 -18.74 -13.78
N GLY A 717 -8.28 -18.28 -14.65
CA GLY A 717 -9.05 -17.05 -14.52
C GLY A 717 -10.37 -17.16 -13.79
N ASN A 718 -10.66 -18.32 -13.18
CA ASN A 718 -11.99 -18.75 -12.76
C ASN A 718 -12.86 -19.24 -13.93
N GLU A 719 -13.89 -18.46 -14.29
CA GLU A 719 -14.97 -18.91 -15.18
C GLU A 719 -14.61 -18.66 -16.64
N VAL A 720 -14.58 -19.73 -17.43
CA VAL A 720 -14.61 -19.68 -18.89
C VAL A 720 -16.04 -19.94 -19.35
N ILE A 721 -16.65 -18.97 -20.03
CA ILE A 721 -17.99 -19.09 -20.60
C ILE A 721 -17.86 -19.10 -22.12
N VAL A 722 -18.50 -20.08 -22.74
CA VAL A 722 -18.60 -20.19 -24.20
C VAL A 722 -20.04 -20.23 -24.65
N ARG A 723 -20.25 -19.76 -25.88
CA ARG A 723 -21.47 -19.99 -26.66
C ARG A 723 -21.12 -20.83 -27.86
N VAL A 724 -21.74 -21.99 -27.97
CA VAL A 724 -21.54 -22.93 -29.07
C VAL A 724 -22.76 -22.88 -29.97
N THR A 725 -22.54 -22.61 -31.26
CA THR A 725 -23.56 -22.76 -32.29
C THR A 725 -23.48 -24.18 -32.82
N TYR A 726 -24.52 -24.98 -32.60
CA TYR A 726 -24.58 -26.39 -32.96
C TYR A 726 -25.85 -26.70 -33.74
N SER A 727 -25.69 -27.11 -35.01
CA SER A 727 -26.81 -27.45 -35.90
C SER A 727 -26.40 -28.55 -36.87
N ASN A 728 -27.37 -29.35 -37.33
CA ASN A 728 -27.13 -30.45 -38.28
C ASN A 728 -26.02 -31.41 -37.82
N GLN A 729 -26.00 -31.73 -36.53
CA GLN A 729 -24.98 -32.55 -35.87
C GLN A 729 -23.53 -32.03 -36.02
N LYS A 730 -23.37 -30.73 -36.28
CA LYS A 730 -22.07 -30.08 -36.47
C LYS A 730 -21.88 -28.84 -35.60
N ILE A 731 -20.68 -28.69 -35.05
CA ILE A 731 -20.19 -27.47 -34.40
C ILE A 731 -19.92 -26.43 -35.48
N GLN A 732 -20.73 -25.37 -35.52
CA GLN A 732 -20.60 -24.29 -36.52
C GLN A 732 -19.71 -23.15 -36.02
N ASN A 733 -19.80 -22.85 -34.72
CA ASN A 733 -19.03 -21.77 -34.11
C ASN A 733 -18.86 -21.99 -32.60
N ILE A 734 -17.77 -21.48 -32.06
CA ILE A 734 -17.49 -21.43 -30.61
C ILE A 734 -17.05 -20.00 -30.30
N GLU A 735 -17.89 -19.26 -29.60
CA GLU A 735 -17.60 -17.91 -29.11
C GLU A 735 -17.19 -17.97 -27.65
N ILE A 736 -16.07 -17.36 -27.29
CA ILE A 736 -15.67 -17.20 -25.88
C ILE A 736 -16.28 -15.90 -25.38
N LEU A 737 -17.21 -16.01 -24.43
CA LEU A 737 -18.01 -14.89 -23.92
C LEU A 737 -17.41 -14.26 -22.66
N LYS A 738 -16.73 -15.05 -21.84
CA LYS A 738 -16.03 -14.61 -20.63
C LYS A 738 -14.81 -15.50 -20.41
N GLN A 739 -13.68 -14.89 -20.11
CA GLN A 739 -12.44 -15.58 -19.75
C GLN A 739 -11.50 -14.60 -19.05
N SER A 740 -10.64 -15.11 -18.17
CA SER A 740 -9.59 -14.32 -17.52
C SER A 740 -8.30 -15.15 -17.34
N GLU A 741 -8.04 -15.99 -18.34
CA GLU A 741 -6.89 -16.88 -18.38
C GLU A 741 -5.58 -16.10 -18.54
N SER A 742 -4.46 -16.76 -18.29
CA SER A 742 -3.15 -16.11 -18.36
C SER A 742 -2.83 -15.64 -19.78
N GLY A 743 -2.38 -14.37 -19.87
CA GLY A 743 -2.13 -13.72 -21.16
C GLY A 743 -0.92 -14.25 -21.93
N ASP A 744 0.01 -14.90 -21.24
CA ASP A 744 1.27 -15.44 -21.74
C ASP A 744 1.09 -16.76 -22.49
N ILE A 745 0.30 -17.67 -21.93
CA ILE A 745 0.17 -19.06 -22.41
C ILE A 745 -1.30 -19.50 -22.51
N GLY A 746 -2.16 -19.12 -21.54
CA GLY A 746 -3.57 -19.49 -21.52
C GLY A 746 -4.36 -18.99 -22.75
N LEU A 747 -4.10 -17.77 -23.22
CA LEU A 747 -4.73 -17.22 -24.43
C LEU A 747 -4.34 -17.94 -25.72
N LYS A 748 -3.22 -18.68 -25.76
CA LYS A 748 -2.87 -19.53 -26.92
C LYS A 748 -3.91 -20.65 -27.07
N ALA A 749 -4.24 -21.33 -25.97
CA ALA A 749 -5.28 -22.37 -25.95
C ALA A 749 -6.65 -21.83 -26.37
N LEU A 750 -7.03 -20.64 -25.89
CA LEU A 750 -8.31 -20.02 -26.23
C LEU A 750 -8.42 -19.60 -27.71
N ARG A 751 -7.30 -19.39 -28.41
CA ARG A 751 -7.29 -19.08 -29.86
C ARG A 751 -7.27 -20.34 -30.73
N GLU A 752 -6.44 -21.32 -30.39
CA GLU A 752 -6.20 -22.50 -31.23
C GLU A 752 -7.27 -23.58 -31.09
N LEU A 753 -7.71 -23.88 -29.86
CA LEU A 753 -8.59 -25.01 -29.61
C LEU A 753 -9.98 -24.88 -30.25
N PRO A 754 -10.65 -23.71 -30.24
CA PRO A 754 -11.92 -23.56 -30.94
C PRO A 754 -11.85 -23.95 -32.43
N GLN A 755 -10.75 -23.58 -33.10
CA GLN A 755 -10.54 -23.91 -34.52
C GLN A 755 -10.38 -25.41 -34.72
N LYS A 756 -9.59 -26.08 -33.87
CA LYS A 756 -9.41 -27.53 -33.89
C LYS A 756 -10.71 -28.27 -33.62
N MET A 757 -11.50 -27.80 -32.66
CA MET A 757 -12.80 -28.40 -32.29
C MET A 757 -13.82 -28.29 -33.42
N ILE A 758 -13.89 -27.13 -34.08
CA ILE A 758 -14.78 -26.91 -35.23
C ILE A 758 -14.33 -27.79 -36.41
N ALA A 759 -13.03 -27.81 -36.72
CA ALA A 759 -12.49 -28.62 -37.82
C ALA A 759 -12.69 -30.13 -37.61
N GLY A 760 -12.49 -30.61 -36.38
CA GLY A 760 -12.68 -32.01 -36.01
C GLY A 760 -14.12 -32.40 -35.66
N ASN A 761 -15.04 -31.43 -35.61
CA ASN A 761 -16.41 -31.58 -35.11
C ASN A 761 -16.49 -32.30 -33.75
N THR A 762 -15.57 -32.02 -32.84
CA THR A 762 -15.47 -32.67 -31.52
C THR A 762 -14.90 -31.69 -30.49
N ALA A 763 -15.32 -31.83 -29.23
CA ALA A 763 -14.69 -31.13 -28.11
C ALA A 763 -13.43 -31.86 -27.58
N ASP A 764 -13.21 -33.10 -28.00
CA ASP A 764 -12.06 -33.92 -27.61
C ASP A 764 -10.88 -33.62 -28.52
N VAL A 765 -10.09 -32.62 -28.13
CA VAL A 765 -8.87 -32.19 -28.82
C VAL A 765 -7.69 -32.19 -27.84
N ASP A 766 -6.48 -32.38 -28.36
CA ASP A 766 -5.26 -32.33 -27.55
C ASP A 766 -5.08 -30.94 -26.92
N VAL A 767 -4.65 -30.94 -25.65
CA VAL A 767 -4.34 -29.70 -24.93
C VAL A 767 -3.16 -28.97 -25.55
N VAL A 768 -3.12 -27.64 -25.41
CA VAL A 768 -1.95 -26.86 -25.84
C VAL A 768 -0.87 -26.97 -24.76
N SER A 769 0.33 -27.41 -25.16
CA SER A 769 1.48 -27.53 -24.27
C SER A 769 1.76 -26.21 -23.53
N GLY A 770 2.00 -26.30 -22.22
CA GLY A 770 2.15 -25.13 -21.32
C GLY A 770 0.82 -24.45 -20.91
N ALA A 771 -0.30 -24.74 -21.58
CA ALA A 771 -1.61 -24.13 -21.34
C ALA A 771 -2.66 -25.17 -20.87
N THR A 772 -2.23 -26.20 -20.15
CA THR A 772 -3.05 -27.38 -19.83
C THR A 772 -4.33 -27.03 -19.08
N VAL A 773 -4.25 -26.18 -18.06
CA VAL A 773 -5.40 -25.79 -17.22
C VAL A 773 -6.43 -25.00 -18.05
N SER A 774 -5.99 -23.99 -18.80
CA SER A 774 -6.85 -23.18 -19.68
C SER A 774 -7.47 -24.04 -20.80
N SER A 775 -6.71 -25.00 -21.33
CA SER A 775 -7.19 -25.95 -22.35
C SER A 775 -8.33 -26.81 -21.81
N HIS A 776 -8.16 -27.42 -20.63
CA HIS A 776 -9.20 -28.23 -20.01
C HIS A 776 -10.45 -27.42 -19.65
N ALA A 777 -10.28 -26.18 -19.18
CA ALA A 777 -11.40 -25.30 -18.89
C ALA A 777 -12.27 -25.03 -20.14
N LEU A 778 -11.63 -24.70 -21.26
CA LEU A 778 -12.33 -24.49 -22.52
C LEU A 778 -13.01 -25.78 -23.01
N ILE A 779 -12.31 -26.92 -22.99
CA ILE A 779 -12.85 -28.22 -23.39
C ILE A 779 -14.10 -28.55 -22.55
N GLN A 780 -14.04 -28.39 -21.23
CA GLN A 780 -15.17 -28.64 -20.34
C GLN A 780 -16.35 -27.71 -20.63
N ALA A 781 -16.09 -26.41 -20.85
CA ALA A 781 -17.14 -25.46 -21.17
C ALA A 781 -17.83 -25.84 -22.49
N VAL A 782 -17.07 -26.16 -23.55
CA VAL A 782 -17.63 -26.60 -24.84
C VAL A 782 -18.40 -27.92 -24.69
N LYS A 783 -17.88 -28.91 -23.95
CA LYS A 783 -18.61 -30.15 -23.66
C LYS A 783 -19.93 -29.90 -22.96
N GLN A 784 -19.97 -28.99 -21.99
CA GLN A 784 -21.22 -28.64 -21.30
C GLN A 784 -22.24 -28.00 -22.26
N ALA A 785 -21.80 -27.15 -23.19
CA ALA A 785 -22.67 -26.56 -24.21
C ALA A 785 -23.21 -27.65 -25.17
N LEU A 786 -22.36 -28.57 -25.63
CA LEU A 786 -22.76 -29.66 -26.53
C LEU A 786 -23.70 -30.68 -25.87
N ALA A 787 -23.52 -30.96 -24.57
CA ALA A 787 -24.43 -31.79 -23.81
C ALA A 787 -25.85 -31.19 -23.76
N LYS A 788 -25.96 -29.85 -23.66
CA LYS A 788 -27.26 -29.15 -23.77
C LYS A 788 -27.82 -29.16 -25.19
N ALA A 789 -26.95 -29.16 -26.20
CA ALA A 789 -27.34 -29.18 -27.60
C ALA A 789 -27.91 -30.53 -28.04
N THR A 790 -27.39 -31.62 -27.48
CA THR A 790 -27.77 -33.00 -27.79
C THR A 790 -28.91 -33.53 -26.90
N ALA A 791 -29.23 -32.83 -25.81
CA ALA A 791 -30.38 -33.12 -24.95
C ALA A 791 -31.72 -32.55 -25.48
N LYS A 792 -31.70 -31.77 -26.56
CA LYS A 792 -32.87 -31.29 -27.30
C LYS A 792 -32.97 -32.01 -28.62
#